data_AF-A0A9D8A534-F1
#
_entry.id   AF-A0A9D8A534-F1
#
_cell.length_a   1.000
_cell.length_b   1.000
_cell.length_c   1.000
_cell.angle_alpha   90.00
_cell.angle_beta   90.00
_cell.angle_gamma   90.00
#
_symmetry.space_group_name_H-M   'P 1'
#
loop_
_entity.id
_entity.type
_entity.pdbx_description
1 polymer ?
#
loop_
_entity_poly.entity_id
_entity_poly.type
_entity_poly.pdbx_seq_one_letter_code
_entity_poly.pdbx_strand_id
1 'polypeptide(L)'
;MNKIYRTPLTFLKASLLAFSLLFMVTQSEPVYAVQNPSIDEVKAWRASGDTASFYYWVINFDQAERNQLWIWFIYAIYQPFYWDFIEDFIDANGGSGGGSSGGGAGDDDDGEGPEGGLKLSKAPLFLSTAVEPNIHFIIDDSGSMFWETMIGNEITEYTPKDGKPIIAGSERAYYHPYLSNDNYVIPPISVAANAWMAKNSVASPSYYDPTKLYEPWPGLDTDGSALFTNANPTAAKDIPYTSSDTVDLTATVTFNDLNPGSQTMYLPVFYRWNDSDFDGVIEASDAYDEIEIKPGNEALFFTGRSYTEELQNFANWFQYYRKREFAAKVAIGSVINNTSGSRMGLDFINEGHVKDVKSMSDNDNKVALLKRLYSFYPSGGTPLRNALKTSGEMFKNSTTNGPILTNSEGGACQQNFQVLMTDGYRNGSTPSNIGNADGNNNTAFDGGNYADTYSATLADVAMYYYENDLSALNDEVPTTVDVDEAAHQHLVTYTIAFGLKGTIDPATNDPDSGNVVWPQPTSVPVSMSPTLIDDVWHAAYYGRGEYLNAADPEQLEQSLDDIISNIAERAATAAAVAVNSAKLTTETVLYLAEFNTYRWQGEIYAYKIADLNTGELEDTPKWKAGEILSDATKTDPDDRIIITYDGTKGVAFRWDDISATHKNDLDTTPAGATSSAAEAEALLNYLRGERVNEGNNYSFRVRSSLLGDVVNSGPVYVGKPNLNWPDFAPFPTGDKKYSDFKVAQQDREGVIYAGSNDGMLHAFSETTGKELLAYIPNILYSTETTSGLHYLSNPNYIHQYYVDLTPSISDVFFNNQWHTILIGGLRGGGKGIFALNVTDPSIYKEDNAESIVMWEFTDGDDSDLGRTYSEPQIALANNGKWVAVFGNGYNNLGSGESALFIVDIVAGLDGTWSAGDYIKIKTGAGSTSDINGLSS
;
A
#
# COMPACT_ATOMS: atom_id res chain seq x y z
N MET A 1 -28.21 -19.45 -17.10
CA MET A 1 -27.17 -20.32 -17.69
C MET A 1 -27.18 -21.64 -16.94
N ASN A 2 -27.15 -22.79 -17.64
CA ASN A 2 -27.43 -24.11 -17.05
C ASN A 2 -26.43 -25.12 -17.63
N LYS A 3 -25.33 -25.40 -16.91
CA LYS A 3 -24.41 -26.57 -17.01
C LYS A 3 -23.11 -26.27 -16.26
N ILE A 4 -22.96 -26.79 -15.04
CA ILE A 4 -21.73 -27.34 -14.40
C ILE A 4 -22.20 -27.92 -13.05
N TYR A 5 -22.58 -29.20 -13.03
CA TYR A 5 -22.75 -29.99 -11.78
C TYR A 5 -22.67 -31.47 -12.14
N ARG A 6 -21.44 -31.99 -12.29
CA ARG A 6 -21.13 -33.44 -12.28
C ARG A 6 -19.67 -33.67 -11.87
N THR A 7 -19.38 -33.54 -10.58
CA THR A 7 -18.05 -33.79 -10.00
C THR A 7 -18.03 -34.56 -8.65
N PRO A 8 -19.10 -34.65 -7.82
CA PRO A 8 -18.96 -35.31 -6.51
C PRO A 8 -18.79 -36.85 -6.56
N LEU A 9 -19.30 -37.51 -7.61
CA LEU A 9 -19.39 -38.98 -7.63
C LEU A 9 -18.06 -39.69 -7.98
N THR A 10 -17.14 -38.99 -8.62
CA THR A 10 -15.83 -39.53 -9.04
C THR A 10 -14.83 -39.49 -7.87
N PHE A 11 -14.90 -38.44 -7.05
CA PHE A 11 -14.08 -38.28 -5.85
C PHE A 11 -14.38 -39.36 -4.80
N LEU A 12 -15.66 -39.67 -4.59
CA LEU A 12 -16.08 -40.69 -3.62
C LEU A 12 -15.59 -42.11 -3.97
N LYS A 13 -15.48 -42.44 -5.27
CA LYS A 13 -14.95 -43.75 -5.72
C LYS A 13 -13.44 -43.88 -5.53
N ALA A 14 -12.69 -42.79 -5.69
CA ALA A 14 -11.24 -42.77 -5.49
C ALA A 14 -10.88 -42.96 -4.01
N SER A 15 -11.62 -42.30 -3.10
CA SER A 15 -11.42 -42.44 -1.65
C SER A 15 -11.70 -43.86 -1.14
N LEU A 16 -12.72 -44.54 -1.71
CA LEU A 16 -13.08 -45.92 -1.33
C LEU A 16 -12.06 -46.96 -1.82
N LEU A 17 -11.41 -46.75 -2.98
CA LEU A 17 -10.37 -47.65 -3.47
C LEU A 17 -9.07 -47.50 -2.65
N ALA A 18 -8.70 -46.27 -2.29
CA ALA A 18 -7.56 -45.97 -1.44
C ALA A 18 -7.71 -46.57 -0.03
N PHE A 19 -8.93 -46.52 0.54
CA PHE A 19 -9.22 -47.14 1.83
C PHE A 19 -9.16 -48.69 1.79
N SER A 20 -9.49 -49.29 0.65
CA SER A 20 -9.50 -50.75 0.49
C SER A 20 -8.10 -51.35 0.36
N LEU A 21 -7.15 -50.63 -0.24
CA LEU A 21 -5.75 -51.08 -0.32
C LEU A 21 -4.97 -50.87 0.98
N LEU A 22 -5.31 -49.85 1.77
CA LEU A 22 -4.66 -49.57 3.07
C LEU A 22 -4.87 -50.72 4.08
N PHE A 23 -5.91 -51.54 3.90
CA PHE A 23 -6.25 -52.66 4.79
C PHE A 23 -5.53 -53.99 4.47
N MET A 24 -4.79 -54.10 3.35
CA MET A 24 -4.24 -55.39 2.90
C MET A 24 -2.80 -55.70 3.36
N VAL A 25 -2.07 -54.78 4.02
CA VAL A 25 -0.66 -55.00 4.38
C VAL A 25 -0.46 -55.05 5.89
N THR A 26 -0.89 -56.16 6.49
CA THR A 26 -0.43 -56.61 7.82
C THR A 26 0.05 -58.05 7.75
N GLN A 27 0.99 -58.40 6.88
CA GLN A 27 1.77 -59.63 7.02
C GLN A 27 3.23 -59.42 6.62
N SER A 28 4.10 -59.90 7.51
CA SER A 28 5.56 -59.81 7.53
C SER A 28 6.22 -60.68 6.46
N GLU A 29 7.09 -60.10 5.63
CA GLU A 29 8.10 -60.80 4.82
C GLU A 29 9.38 -59.93 4.65
N PRO A 30 10.57 -60.54 4.38
CA PRO A 30 11.86 -59.98 4.74
C PRO A 30 12.39 -58.91 3.76
N VAL A 31 13.05 -57.90 4.33
CA VAL A 31 13.75 -56.81 3.63
C VAL A 31 14.96 -57.37 2.86
N TYR A 32 14.92 -57.32 1.53
CA TYR A 32 16.12 -57.41 0.70
C TYR A 32 16.65 -55.99 0.46
N ALA A 33 17.91 -55.74 0.78
CA ALA A 33 18.56 -54.46 0.49
C ALA A 33 18.68 -54.28 -1.03
N VAL A 34 17.80 -53.46 -1.61
CA VAL A 34 17.88 -53.01 -3.00
C VAL A 34 18.48 -51.60 -2.99
N GLN A 35 19.50 -51.38 -3.81
CA GLN A 35 20.14 -50.07 -4.03
C GLN A 35 19.10 -49.08 -4.62
N ASN A 36 19.19 -47.78 -4.32
CA ASN A 36 18.30 -46.78 -4.92
C ASN A 36 18.37 -46.85 -6.46
N PRO A 37 17.23 -46.89 -7.17
CA PRO A 37 17.21 -46.95 -8.62
C PRO A 37 17.74 -45.64 -9.20
N SER A 38 18.42 -45.74 -10.33
CA SER A 38 18.80 -44.57 -11.11
C SER A 38 17.58 -43.90 -11.76
N ILE A 39 17.68 -42.61 -12.07
CA ILE A 39 16.63 -41.85 -12.75
C ILE A 39 16.19 -42.51 -14.07
N ASP A 40 17.13 -43.16 -14.76
CA ASP A 40 16.89 -43.87 -16.02
C ASP A 40 16.09 -45.18 -15.80
N GLU A 41 16.26 -45.86 -14.67
CA GLU A 41 15.48 -47.05 -14.31
C GLU A 41 14.03 -46.68 -13.97
N VAL A 42 13.81 -45.54 -13.29
CA VAL A 42 12.45 -45.07 -12.98
C VAL A 42 11.72 -44.60 -14.24
N LYS A 43 12.43 -43.93 -15.15
CA LYS A 43 11.91 -43.60 -16.49
C LYS A 43 11.57 -44.86 -17.28
N ALA A 44 12.35 -45.93 -17.16
CA ALA A 44 12.04 -47.22 -17.77
C ALA A 44 10.82 -47.92 -17.14
N TRP A 45 10.61 -47.81 -15.81
CA TRP A 45 9.40 -48.30 -15.15
C TRP A 45 8.15 -47.53 -15.60
N ARG A 46 8.25 -46.20 -15.71
CA ARG A 46 7.20 -45.33 -16.25
C ARG A 46 6.83 -45.72 -17.68
N ALA A 47 7.83 -45.95 -18.54
CA ALA A 47 7.60 -46.31 -19.94
C ALA A 47 7.02 -47.73 -20.12
N SER A 48 7.29 -48.65 -19.19
CA SER A 48 6.83 -50.05 -19.24
C SER A 48 5.57 -50.34 -18.40
N GLY A 49 5.17 -49.42 -17.52
CA GLY A 49 4.06 -49.61 -16.59
C GLY A 49 4.37 -50.62 -15.47
N ASP A 50 5.65 -50.86 -15.16
CA ASP A 50 6.09 -51.84 -14.17
C ASP A 50 5.87 -51.33 -12.73
N THR A 51 4.64 -51.46 -12.24
CA THR A 51 4.23 -51.04 -10.90
C THR A 51 4.81 -51.92 -9.79
N ALA A 52 5.27 -53.14 -10.12
CA ALA A 52 5.80 -54.08 -9.12
C ALA A 52 7.19 -53.62 -8.64
N SER A 53 8.04 -53.19 -9.56
CA SER A 53 9.39 -52.69 -9.24
C SER A 53 9.35 -51.40 -8.40
N PHE A 54 8.42 -50.48 -8.70
CA PHE A 54 8.18 -49.29 -7.88
C PHE A 54 7.66 -49.63 -6.48
N TYR A 55 6.71 -50.58 -6.38
CA TYR A 55 6.18 -51.06 -5.09
C TYR A 55 7.30 -51.62 -4.20
N TYR A 56 8.18 -52.47 -4.74
CA TYR A 56 9.30 -53.05 -3.99
C TYR A 56 10.35 -52.02 -3.55
N TRP A 57 10.49 -50.90 -4.26
CA TRP A 57 11.35 -49.79 -3.84
C TRP A 57 10.73 -48.98 -2.71
N VAL A 58 9.47 -48.55 -2.85
CA VAL A 58 8.79 -47.69 -1.86
C VAL A 58 8.68 -48.36 -0.49
N ILE A 59 8.44 -49.68 -0.40
CA ILE A 59 8.27 -50.36 0.90
C ILE A 59 9.49 -50.25 1.85
N ASN A 60 10.66 -49.85 1.35
CA ASN A 60 11.88 -49.68 2.14
C ASN A 60 12.03 -48.31 2.83
N PHE A 61 11.19 -47.33 2.53
CA PHE A 61 11.18 -46.00 3.18
C PHE A 61 10.42 -46.02 4.51
N ASP A 62 10.52 -44.97 5.33
CA ASP A 62 9.71 -44.91 6.55
C ASP A 62 8.20 -44.71 6.25
N GLN A 63 7.33 -44.82 7.27
CA GLN A 63 5.89 -44.80 7.04
C GLN A 63 5.38 -43.47 6.45
N ALA A 64 6.01 -42.34 6.80
CA ALA A 64 5.58 -41.03 6.34
C ALA A 64 5.98 -40.81 4.87
N GLU A 65 7.24 -41.12 4.55
CA GLU A 65 7.78 -41.05 3.20
C GLU A 65 7.06 -42.02 2.25
N ARG A 66 6.75 -43.24 2.71
CA ARG A 66 5.96 -44.21 1.94
C ARG A 66 4.58 -43.68 1.58
N ASN A 67 3.87 -43.08 2.54
CA ASN A 67 2.54 -42.56 2.30
C ASN A 67 2.59 -41.43 1.26
N GLN A 68 3.58 -40.54 1.35
CA GLN A 68 3.79 -39.44 0.42
C GLN A 68 4.10 -39.95 -1.01
N LEU A 69 5.04 -40.90 -1.14
CA LEU A 69 5.43 -41.50 -2.41
C LEU A 69 4.29 -42.30 -3.06
N TRP A 70 3.46 -42.97 -2.26
CA TRP A 70 2.25 -43.65 -2.75
C TRP A 70 1.20 -42.69 -3.29
N ILE A 71 1.00 -41.57 -2.59
CA ILE A 71 0.07 -40.53 -3.02
C ILE A 71 0.54 -39.94 -4.35
N TRP A 72 1.82 -39.57 -4.46
CA TRP A 72 2.39 -39.04 -5.70
C TRP A 72 2.34 -40.05 -6.84
N PHE A 73 2.60 -41.34 -6.58
CA PHE A 73 2.50 -42.38 -7.59
C PHE A 73 1.08 -42.59 -8.10
N ILE A 74 0.08 -42.59 -7.20
CA ILE A 74 -1.33 -42.68 -7.59
C ILE A 74 -1.72 -41.47 -8.45
N TYR A 75 -1.29 -40.25 -8.09
CA TYR A 75 -1.52 -39.07 -8.91
C TYR A 75 -0.78 -39.13 -10.26
N ALA A 76 0.44 -39.67 -10.28
CA ALA A 76 1.27 -39.82 -11.47
C ALA A 76 0.71 -40.84 -12.49
N ILE A 77 -0.12 -41.79 -12.06
CA ILE A 77 -0.86 -42.69 -12.95
C ILE A 77 -1.93 -41.93 -13.75
N TYR A 78 -2.52 -40.87 -13.20
CA TYR A 78 -3.63 -40.13 -13.83
C TYR A 78 -3.21 -38.77 -14.42
N GLN A 79 -2.10 -38.19 -13.96
CA GLN A 79 -1.63 -36.86 -14.35
C GLN A 79 -0.10 -36.90 -14.54
N PRO A 80 0.42 -36.74 -15.77
CA PRO A 80 1.84 -36.99 -16.09
C PRO A 80 2.87 -36.13 -15.35
N PHE A 81 2.47 -34.95 -14.83
CA PHE A 81 3.37 -34.00 -14.17
C PHE A 81 3.83 -34.46 -12.77
N TYR A 82 3.08 -35.34 -12.10
CA TYR A 82 3.48 -35.82 -10.78
C TYR A 82 4.65 -36.81 -10.81
N TRP A 83 5.07 -37.26 -11.99
CA TRP A 83 6.33 -38.01 -12.14
C TRP A 83 7.54 -37.13 -11.85
N ASP A 84 7.47 -35.82 -12.10
CA ASP A 84 8.58 -34.90 -11.89
C ASP A 84 8.93 -34.81 -10.39
N PHE A 85 7.94 -34.87 -9.49
CA PHE A 85 8.19 -34.94 -8.04
C PHE A 85 8.84 -36.26 -7.58
N ILE A 86 8.54 -37.38 -8.25
CA ILE A 86 9.17 -38.68 -7.95
C ILE A 86 10.63 -38.65 -8.46
N GLU A 87 10.86 -38.04 -9.61
CA GLU A 87 12.18 -37.83 -10.20
C GLU A 87 13.05 -36.91 -9.30
N ASP A 88 12.53 -35.77 -8.86
CA ASP A 88 13.22 -34.84 -7.95
C ASP A 88 13.54 -35.46 -6.58
N PHE A 89 12.63 -36.28 -6.03
CA PHE A 89 12.85 -36.98 -4.78
C PHE A 89 13.99 -38.01 -4.85
N ILE A 90 14.19 -38.63 -6.03
CA ILE A 90 15.27 -39.59 -6.27
C ILE A 90 16.60 -38.87 -6.48
N ASP A 91 16.61 -37.76 -7.22
CA ASP A 91 17.81 -36.93 -7.42
C ASP A 91 18.32 -36.35 -6.10
N ALA A 92 17.43 -35.86 -5.23
CA ALA A 92 17.77 -35.37 -3.90
C ALA A 92 18.43 -36.44 -3.00
N ASN A 93 18.13 -37.71 -3.24
CA ASN A 93 18.61 -38.84 -2.44
C ASN A 93 19.68 -39.71 -3.14
N GLY A 94 20.14 -39.29 -4.33
CA GLY A 94 20.84 -40.17 -5.28
C GLY A 94 22.05 -39.55 -5.99
N GLY A 95 22.89 -38.70 -5.37
CA GLY A 95 24.08 -38.22 -6.08
C GLY A 95 25.06 -37.35 -5.30
N SER A 96 26.18 -37.95 -4.90
CA SER A 96 27.44 -37.28 -4.59
C SER A 96 28.08 -36.68 -5.86
N GLY A 97 28.39 -35.37 -5.88
CA GLY A 97 29.22 -34.77 -6.92
C GLY A 97 29.20 -33.24 -6.91
N GLY A 98 30.29 -32.62 -6.46
CA GLY A 98 30.38 -31.17 -6.24
C GLY A 98 30.45 -30.30 -7.49
N GLY A 99 29.97 -29.06 -7.34
CA GLY A 99 30.13 -27.94 -8.25
C GLY A 99 29.43 -26.69 -7.71
N SER A 100 30.11 -25.91 -6.85
CA SER A 100 29.55 -24.67 -6.30
C SER A 100 29.66 -23.53 -7.32
N SER A 101 28.52 -23.01 -7.79
CA SER A 101 28.40 -21.64 -8.29
C SER A 101 27.67 -20.84 -7.23
N GLY A 102 28.40 -19.99 -6.49
CA GLY A 102 27.83 -19.07 -5.51
C GLY A 102 27.00 -17.98 -6.20
N GLY A 103 25.73 -17.91 -5.84
CA GLY A 103 24.93 -16.69 -5.89
C GLY A 103 24.80 -16.21 -4.45
N GLY A 104 25.52 -15.15 -4.10
CA GLY A 104 25.33 -14.45 -2.85
C GLY A 104 23.98 -13.75 -2.88
N ALA A 105 23.10 -14.10 -1.94
CA ALA A 105 22.04 -13.21 -1.52
C ALA A 105 22.74 -11.94 -0.99
N GLY A 106 22.46 -10.80 -1.63
CA GLY A 106 22.90 -9.51 -1.14
C GLY A 106 22.19 -9.22 0.18
N ASP A 107 22.99 -8.84 1.17
CA ASP A 107 22.56 -8.38 2.48
C ASP A 107 21.69 -7.13 2.34
N ASP A 108 20.42 -7.24 2.75
CA ASP A 108 19.64 -6.09 3.22
C ASP A 108 20.12 -5.78 4.64
N ASP A 109 21.00 -4.78 4.75
CA ASP A 109 21.49 -4.21 6.00
C ASP A 109 20.42 -3.28 6.59
N ASP A 110 19.34 -3.88 7.09
CA ASP A 110 18.47 -3.26 8.07
C ASP A 110 19.16 -3.44 9.42
N GLY A 111 19.40 -2.35 10.15
CA GLY A 111 20.22 -2.32 11.37
C GLY A 111 19.68 -3.13 12.56
N GLU A 112 19.62 -4.46 12.44
CA GLU A 112 19.62 -5.40 13.56
C GLU A 112 21.01 -6.05 13.69
N GLY A 113 21.69 -5.75 14.80
CA GLY A 113 22.81 -6.58 15.26
C GLY A 113 22.34 -8.00 15.60
N PRO A 114 23.24 -8.99 15.61
CA PRO A 114 23.02 -10.28 14.97
C PRO A 114 22.36 -11.30 15.88
N GLU A 115 21.19 -11.87 15.52
CA GLU A 115 20.77 -13.21 15.96
C GLU A 115 19.91 -13.90 14.88
N GLY A 116 20.19 -15.19 14.59
CA GLY A 116 19.64 -15.95 13.47
C GLY A 116 18.16 -16.34 13.58
N GLY A 117 17.25 -15.35 13.60
CA GLY A 117 15.80 -15.53 13.62
C GLY A 117 15.17 -15.81 12.26
N LEU A 118 14.03 -16.49 12.25
CA LEU A 118 13.20 -16.72 11.06
C LEU A 118 12.59 -15.39 10.59
N LYS A 119 12.84 -14.98 9.34
CA LYS A 119 12.16 -13.82 8.73
C LYS A 119 10.67 -14.15 8.54
N LEU A 120 9.78 -13.44 9.24
CA LEU A 120 8.32 -13.60 9.13
C LEU A 120 7.74 -12.55 8.18
N SER A 121 6.82 -12.95 7.30
CA SER A 121 6.14 -12.02 6.40
C SER A 121 5.33 -11.00 7.18
N LYS A 122 5.41 -9.71 6.79
CA LYS A 122 4.59 -8.60 7.29
C LYS A 122 3.28 -8.43 6.51
N ALA A 123 3.08 -9.20 5.44
CA ALA A 123 1.85 -9.24 4.65
C ALA A 123 1.20 -10.65 4.70
N PRO A 124 -0.13 -10.78 4.48
CA PRO A 124 -0.81 -12.07 4.50
C PRO A 124 -0.37 -12.96 3.33
N LEU A 125 0.10 -14.18 3.63
CA LEU A 125 0.68 -15.11 2.65
C LEU A 125 -0.34 -15.67 1.63
N PHE A 126 -1.63 -15.51 1.88
CA PHE A 126 -2.75 -16.05 1.08
C PHE A 126 -3.44 -14.98 0.24
N LEU A 127 -2.96 -13.73 0.23
CA LEU A 127 -3.27 -12.81 -0.86
C LEU A 127 -2.89 -13.58 -2.12
N SER A 128 -3.89 -14.14 -2.83
CA SER A 128 -3.70 -14.75 -4.13
C SER A 128 -2.96 -13.70 -4.92
N THR A 129 -1.67 -13.95 -5.17
CA THR A 129 -0.67 -12.96 -5.59
C THR A 129 -1.36 -11.83 -6.31
N ALA A 130 -1.62 -10.71 -5.63
CA ALA A 130 -2.20 -9.55 -6.28
C ALA A 130 -1.15 -9.20 -7.33
N VAL A 131 -1.47 -9.50 -8.57
CA VAL A 131 -0.55 -9.25 -9.68
C VAL A 131 -0.34 -7.74 -9.68
N GLU A 132 0.92 -7.32 -9.53
CA GLU A 132 1.22 -5.89 -9.44
C GLU A 132 0.62 -5.17 -10.66
N PRO A 133 -0.16 -4.09 -10.48
CA PRO A 133 -0.72 -3.36 -11.60
C PRO A 133 0.40 -2.71 -12.42
N ASN A 134 0.17 -2.57 -13.72
CA ASN A 134 1.08 -1.84 -14.60
C ASN A 134 0.70 -0.36 -14.64
N ILE A 135 1.66 0.53 -14.44
CA ILE A 135 1.52 1.99 -14.60
C ILE A 135 2.52 2.45 -15.65
N HIS A 136 2.03 3.00 -16.75
CA HIS A 136 2.86 3.46 -17.86
C HIS A 136 2.76 4.98 -18.03
N PHE A 137 3.86 5.69 -17.78
CA PHE A 137 3.92 7.14 -17.98
C PHE A 137 4.22 7.48 -19.44
N ILE A 138 3.49 8.44 -19.99
CA ILE A 138 3.75 9.04 -21.30
C ILE A 138 4.05 10.52 -21.05
N ILE A 139 5.32 10.87 -21.13
CA ILE A 139 5.83 12.17 -20.69
C ILE A 139 6.08 13.06 -21.90
N ASP A 140 5.62 14.30 -21.80
CA ASP A 140 5.92 15.33 -22.80
C ASP A 140 7.40 15.69 -22.78
N ASP A 141 8.04 15.48 -23.91
CA ASP A 141 9.40 15.87 -24.24
C ASP A 141 9.42 16.88 -25.38
N SER A 142 8.33 17.60 -25.64
CA SER A 142 8.29 18.64 -26.66
C SER A 142 9.19 19.83 -26.30
N GLY A 143 9.54 20.65 -27.29
CA GLY A 143 10.40 21.82 -27.06
C GLY A 143 9.85 22.82 -26.03
N SER A 144 8.54 22.84 -25.77
CA SER A 144 7.93 23.73 -24.75
C SER A 144 8.29 23.35 -23.32
N MET A 145 8.59 22.08 -23.07
CA MET A 145 8.96 21.60 -21.75
C MET A 145 10.29 22.20 -21.25
N PHE A 146 11.12 22.74 -22.14
CA PHE A 146 12.38 23.39 -21.79
C PHE A 146 12.20 24.86 -21.36
N TRP A 147 10.99 25.43 -21.40
CA TRP A 147 10.75 26.84 -21.11
C TRP A 147 10.79 27.11 -19.60
N GLU A 148 11.35 28.27 -19.21
CA GLU A 148 11.47 28.72 -17.80
C GLU A 148 10.27 29.55 -17.32
N THR A 149 9.26 29.74 -18.17
CA THR A 149 8.15 30.66 -17.90
C THR A 149 6.79 29.98 -18.09
N MET A 150 5.88 30.25 -17.16
CA MET A 150 4.52 29.73 -17.11
C MET A 150 3.62 30.90 -16.73
N ILE A 151 3.24 31.76 -17.68
CA ILE A 151 2.44 32.95 -17.35
C ILE A 151 0.96 32.68 -17.60
N GLY A 152 0.13 32.99 -16.61
CA GLY A 152 -1.32 32.85 -16.71
C GLY A 152 -1.89 33.69 -17.86
N ASN A 153 -2.91 33.16 -18.54
CA ASN A 153 -3.56 33.79 -19.70
C ASN A 153 -4.19 35.18 -19.43
N GLU A 154 -4.18 35.64 -18.18
CA GLU A 154 -4.80 36.89 -17.72
C GLU A 154 -3.83 38.09 -17.78
N ILE A 155 -2.51 37.86 -17.96
CA ILE A 155 -1.52 38.93 -18.09
C ILE A 155 -1.36 39.35 -19.55
N THR A 156 -2.14 40.34 -19.97
CA THR A 156 -2.23 40.82 -21.37
C THR A 156 -0.91 41.34 -21.98
N GLU A 157 0.07 41.73 -21.16
CA GLU A 157 1.33 42.35 -21.62
C GLU A 157 2.49 41.37 -21.76
N TYR A 158 2.24 40.09 -21.48
CA TYR A 158 3.19 39.00 -21.61
C TYR A 158 2.64 37.90 -22.50
N THR A 159 3.41 37.50 -23.52
CA THR A 159 3.04 36.34 -24.35
C THR A 159 4.28 35.52 -24.66
N PRO A 160 4.34 34.23 -24.31
CA PRO A 160 5.44 33.38 -24.75
C PRO A 160 5.32 33.16 -26.27
N LYS A 161 6.41 33.41 -27.00
CA LYS A 161 6.52 33.08 -28.43
C LYS A 161 7.78 32.26 -28.64
N ASP A 162 7.61 31.00 -29.03
CA ASP A 162 8.72 30.05 -29.22
C ASP A 162 9.64 29.97 -27.98
N GLY A 163 9.05 30.00 -26.77
CA GLY A 163 9.77 29.98 -25.48
C GLY A 163 10.38 31.31 -25.05
N LYS A 164 10.23 32.36 -25.84
CA LYS A 164 10.77 33.69 -25.53
C LYS A 164 9.69 34.59 -24.96
N PRO A 165 10.00 35.38 -23.91
CA PRO A 165 9.07 36.36 -23.39
C PRO A 165 8.86 37.49 -24.40
N ILE A 166 7.62 37.69 -24.86
CA ILE A 166 7.20 38.97 -25.42
C ILE A 166 6.80 39.85 -24.25
N ILE A 167 7.57 40.90 -23.98
CA ILE A 167 7.30 41.86 -22.90
C ILE A 167 7.00 43.21 -23.53
N ALA A 168 5.79 43.74 -23.25
CA ALA A 168 5.32 45.00 -23.82
C ALA A 168 5.39 45.02 -25.37
N GLY A 169 4.98 43.91 -26.00
CA GLY A 169 4.90 43.77 -27.46
C GLY A 169 6.24 43.56 -28.19
N SER A 170 7.35 43.38 -27.47
CA SER A 170 8.67 43.08 -28.05
C SER A 170 9.20 41.73 -27.57
N GLU A 171 9.69 40.89 -28.50
CA GLU A 171 10.43 39.67 -28.18
C GLU A 171 11.76 40.04 -27.50
N ARG A 172 12.04 39.47 -26.32
CA ARG A 172 13.27 39.70 -25.56
C ARG A 172 14.01 38.38 -25.34
N ALA A 173 15.28 38.32 -25.72
CA ALA A 173 16.08 37.10 -25.72
C ALA A 173 17.53 37.40 -25.32
N TYR A 174 17.87 37.17 -24.05
CA TYR A 174 19.22 37.43 -23.51
C TYR A 174 19.99 36.14 -23.38
N TYR A 175 21.13 36.01 -24.07
CA TYR A 175 21.94 34.80 -24.04
C TYR A 175 22.88 34.79 -22.82
N HIS A 176 22.74 33.78 -21.95
CA HIS A 176 23.74 33.46 -20.94
C HIS A 176 25.08 33.06 -21.60
N PRO A 177 26.22 33.68 -21.22
CA PRO A 177 27.51 33.48 -21.91
C PRO A 177 28.17 32.11 -21.63
N TYR A 178 27.72 31.41 -20.59
CA TYR A 178 28.30 30.15 -20.13
C TYR A 178 27.41 28.91 -20.36
N LEU A 179 26.22 29.07 -20.96
CA LEU A 179 25.31 27.97 -21.24
C LEU A 179 25.35 27.63 -22.74
N SER A 180 25.47 26.34 -23.05
CA SER A 180 25.53 25.84 -24.43
C SER A 180 24.16 25.49 -25.02
N ASN A 181 23.14 25.23 -24.18
CA ASN A 181 21.81 24.79 -24.61
C ASN A 181 20.72 25.76 -24.14
N ASP A 182 20.37 26.66 -25.07
CA ASP A 182 19.30 27.66 -25.05
C ASP A 182 19.20 28.57 -23.81
N ASN A 183 19.51 29.84 -24.08
CA ASN A 183 20.26 30.69 -23.18
C ASN A 183 19.41 31.83 -22.60
N TYR A 184 18.09 31.77 -22.71
CA TYR A 184 17.19 32.91 -22.51
C TYR A 184 16.89 33.14 -21.04
N VAL A 185 17.39 34.26 -20.52
CA VAL A 185 17.04 34.73 -19.18
C VAL A 185 16.03 35.87 -19.28
N ILE A 186 15.08 35.90 -18.35
CA ILE A 186 14.14 37.02 -18.21
C ILE A 186 14.94 38.32 -17.97
N PRO A 187 14.74 39.38 -18.77
CA PRO A 187 15.50 40.62 -18.65
C PRO A 187 15.37 41.31 -17.27
N PRO A 188 16.31 42.20 -16.92
CA PRO A 188 16.11 43.12 -15.80
C PRO A 188 15.04 44.16 -16.14
N ILE A 189 14.37 44.72 -15.12
CA ILE A 189 13.33 45.73 -15.31
C ILE A 189 13.83 47.04 -15.95
N SER A 190 15.14 47.30 -15.90
CA SER A 190 15.79 48.44 -16.57
C SER A 190 15.70 48.37 -18.10
N VAL A 191 15.50 47.17 -18.64
CA VAL A 191 15.29 46.90 -20.07
C VAL A 191 13.81 46.86 -20.41
N ALA A 192 13.03 46.16 -19.59
CA ALA A 192 11.61 45.95 -19.79
C ALA A 192 10.90 46.03 -18.44
N ALA A 193 10.23 47.15 -18.17
CA ALA A 193 9.63 47.44 -16.86
C ALA A 193 8.75 46.28 -16.35
N ASN A 194 7.98 45.67 -17.24
CA ASN A 194 7.04 44.58 -16.94
C ASN A 194 7.71 43.21 -16.70
N ALA A 195 9.04 43.11 -16.75
CA ALA A 195 9.76 41.86 -16.50
C ALA A 195 9.61 41.36 -15.05
N TRP A 196 9.21 42.22 -14.12
CA TRP A 196 8.96 41.85 -12.73
C TRP A 196 7.88 40.77 -12.59
N MET A 197 6.83 40.81 -13.43
CA MET A 197 5.74 39.81 -13.42
C MET A 197 6.26 38.41 -13.75
N ALA A 198 7.17 38.30 -14.71
CA ALA A 198 7.78 37.02 -15.07
C ALA A 198 8.75 36.49 -13.99
N LYS A 199 9.19 37.35 -13.06
CA LYS A 199 10.08 37.03 -11.92
C LYS A 199 9.33 37.01 -10.58
N ASN A 200 8.01 36.85 -10.63
CA ASN A 200 7.13 36.75 -9.48
C ASN A 200 6.40 35.40 -9.55
N SER A 201 6.39 34.64 -8.45
CA SER A 201 5.80 33.29 -8.41
C SER A 201 4.27 33.28 -8.56
N VAL A 202 3.58 34.39 -8.32
CA VAL A 202 2.12 34.46 -8.53
C VAL A 202 1.79 34.62 -10.01
N ALA A 203 2.50 35.51 -10.71
CA ALA A 203 2.31 35.74 -12.16
C ALA A 203 2.96 34.66 -13.03
N SER A 204 4.07 34.08 -12.58
CA SER A 204 4.76 32.96 -13.24
C SER A 204 5.03 31.86 -12.21
N PRO A 205 4.11 30.90 -12.01
CA PRO A 205 4.25 29.85 -10.98
C PRO A 205 5.46 28.93 -11.11
N SER A 206 6.14 28.90 -12.26
CA SER A 206 7.43 28.22 -12.42
C SER A 206 8.62 29.01 -11.85
N TYR A 207 8.46 30.30 -11.58
CA TYR A 207 9.53 31.14 -11.04
C TYR A 207 9.74 30.87 -9.54
N TYR A 208 10.90 31.31 -9.03
CA TYR A 208 11.28 31.10 -7.64
C TYR A 208 10.23 31.68 -6.69
N ASP A 209 9.66 30.81 -5.86
CA ASP A 209 8.82 31.17 -4.74
C ASP A 209 9.63 31.05 -3.44
N PRO A 210 9.95 32.16 -2.76
CA PRO A 210 10.71 32.10 -1.52
C PRO A 210 9.96 31.35 -0.43
N THR A 211 8.62 31.24 -0.46
CA THR A 211 7.87 30.50 0.58
C THR A 211 8.07 28.99 0.51
N LYS A 212 8.51 28.47 -0.64
CA LYS A 212 8.75 27.05 -0.86
C LYS A 212 10.19 26.67 -0.52
N LEU A 213 10.39 25.41 -0.14
CA LEU A 213 11.72 24.79 -0.04
C LEU A 213 11.93 23.89 -1.25
N TYR A 214 13.07 24.05 -1.92
CA TYR A 214 13.39 23.29 -3.13
C TYR A 214 14.47 22.25 -2.81
N GLU A 215 14.16 20.99 -3.09
CA GLU A 215 15.03 19.86 -2.83
C GLU A 215 15.64 19.28 -4.12
N PRO A 216 16.83 18.65 -4.06
CA PRO A 216 17.37 17.95 -5.22
C PRO A 216 16.40 16.91 -5.79
N TRP A 217 16.51 16.59 -7.09
CA TRP A 217 15.70 15.53 -7.68
C TRP A 217 15.79 14.22 -6.88
N PRO A 218 14.66 13.57 -6.60
CA PRO A 218 14.60 12.43 -5.69
C PRO A 218 15.25 11.18 -6.29
N GLY A 219 15.68 10.27 -5.42
CA GLY A 219 16.22 8.97 -5.82
C GLY A 219 17.53 8.61 -5.14
N LEU A 220 17.69 7.32 -4.85
CA LEU A 220 18.93 6.72 -4.39
C LEU A 220 19.59 5.95 -5.54
N ASP A 221 20.92 5.83 -5.54
CA ASP A 221 21.64 4.90 -6.42
C ASP A 221 21.66 3.49 -5.80
N THR A 222 22.20 2.51 -6.52
CA THR A 222 22.27 1.11 -6.08
C THR A 222 23.06 0.90 -4.79
N ASP A 223 23.90 1.87 -4.40
CA ASP A 223 24.67 1.86 -3.15
C ASP A 223 23.99 2.61 -1.99
N GLY A 224 22.73 3.06 -2.18
CA GLY A 224 21.95 3.79 -1.19
C GLY A 224 22.31 5.28 -1.08
N SER A 225 23.25 5.79 -1.89
CA SER A 225 23.58 7.22 -1.92
C SER A 225 22.55 8.02 -2.71
N ALA A 226 22.34 9.30 -2.36
CA ALA A 226 21.43 10.16 -3.12
C ALA A 226 21.95 10.40 -4.55
N LEU A 227 21.08 10.23 -5.56
CA LEU A 227 21.40 10.49 -6.97
C LEU A 227 21.77 11.96 -7.21
N PHE A 228 21.16 12.87 -6.44
CA PHE A 228 21.40 14.30 -6.51
C PHE A 228 21.58 14.88 -5.11
N THR A 229 22.40 15.93 -5.02
CA THR A 229 22.67 16.65 -3.78
C THR A 229 22.40 18.14 -3.98
N ASN A 230 22.41 18.92 -2.89
CA ASN A 230 22.20 20.36 -2.96
C ASN A 230 23.07 21.03 -4.05
N ALA A 231 22.46 21.92 -4.83
CA ALA A 231 23.13 22.65 -5.88
C ALA A 231 24.25 23.52 -5.29
N ASN A 232 25.41 23.57 -5.95
CA ASN A 232 26.50 24.44 -5.51
C ASN A 232 26.20 25.89 -5.95
N PRO A 233 25.99 26.87 -5.05
CA PRO A 233 25.63 28.23 -5.46
C PRO A 233 26.69 28.94 -6.32
N THR A 234 27.95 28.52 -6.26
CA THR A 234 29.05 29.08 -7.07
C THR A 234 29.27 28.35 -8.40
N ALA A 235 28.58 27.23 -8.61
CA ALA A 235 28.73 26.37 -9.79
C ALA A 235 27.44 25.55 -10.02
N ALA A 236 26.28 26.23 -10.02
CA ALA A 236 24.99 25.58 -10.21
C ALA A 236 24.91 25.06 -11.64
N LYS A 237 24.58 23.79 -11.83
CA LYS A 237 24.52 23.16 -13.15
C LYS A 237 23.34 23.69 -13.95
N ASP A 238 23.55 23.79 -15.25
CA ASP A 238 22.49 24.09 -16.21
C ASP A 238 21.45 22.96 -16.28
N ILE A 239 21.91 21.74 -16.59
CA ILE A 239 21.10 20.53 -16.62
C ILE A 239 21.70 19.55 -15.60
N PRO A 240 20.97 19.18 -14.54
CA PRO A 240 21.53 18.40 -13.42
C PRO A 240 22.24 17.11 -13.82
N TYR A 241 21.65 16.37 -14.76
CA TYR A 241 22.08 15.03 -15.13
C TYR A 241 23.10 14.99 -16.28
N THR A 242 22.94 15.81 -17.32
CA THR A 242 23.69 15.66 -18.59
C THR A 242 24.72 16.74 -18.88
N SER A 243 24.63 17.92 -18.25
CA SER A 243 25.49 19.06 -18.59
C SER A 243 26.67 19.23 -17.63
N SER A 244 27.80 19.66 -18.19
CA SER A 244 28.96 20.15 -17.44
C SER A 244 28.95 21.68 -17.27
N ASP A 245 28.03 22.39 -17.93
CA ASP A 245 27.94 23.84 -17.86
C ASP A 245 27.41 24.27 -16.49
N THR A 246 28.04 25.31 -15.92
CA THR A 246 27.69 25.82 -14.60
C THR A 246 27.57 27.34 -14.58
N VAL A 247 26.81 27.84 -13.61
CA VAL A 247 26.54 29.25 -13.38
C VAL A 247 26.93 29.60 -11.93
N ASP A 248 27.68 30.69 -11.77
CA ASP A 248 27.95 31.28 -10.46
C ASP A 248 26.81 32.23 -10.09
N LEU A 249 25.91 31.78 -9.21
CA LEU A 249 24.76 32.55 -8.75
C LEU A 249 25.15 33.63 -7.72
N THR A 250 26.41 33.67 -7.28
CA THR A 250 26.92 34.69 -6.36
C THR A 250 27.45 35.93 -7.08
N ALA A 251 27.58 35.88 -8.40
CA ALA A 251 28.15 36.94 -9.23
C ALA A 251 27.14 37.54 -10.21
N THR A 252 27.41 38.78 -10.65
CA THR A 252 26.69 39.37 -11.78
C THR A 252 27.23 38.83 -13.10
N VAL A 253 26.33 38.45 -14.00
CA VAL A 253 26.68 37.89 -15.31
C VAL A 253 26.33 38.89 -16.41
N THR A 254 27.16 38.97 -17.46
CA THR A 254 26.89 39.80 -18.64
C THR A 254 26.30 38.94 -19.74
N PHE A 255 25.04 39.22 -20.07
CA PHE A 255 24.26 38.55 -21.09
C PHE A 255 24.40 39.25 -22.42
N ASN A 256 24.51 38.48 -23.51
CA ASN A 256 24.64 39.05 -24.85
C ASN A 256 23.27 39.09 -25.52
N ASP A 257 22.92 40.24 -26.10
CA ASP A 257 21.75 40.42 -26.96
C ASP A 257 22.11 41.37 -28.11
N LEU A 258 21.56 41.10 -29.30
CA LEU A 258 21.72 41.93 -30.50
C LEU A 258 20.82 43.18 -30.47
N ASN A 259 19.75 43.21 -29.65
CA ASN A 259 18.87 44.38 -29.49
C ASN A 259 18.04 44.31 -28.19
N PRO A 260 18.43 45.02 -27.11
CA PRO A 260 19.05 46.35 -27.09
C PRO A 260 20.57 46.41 -26.83
N GLY A 261 21.26 45.27 -26.76
CA GLY A 261 22.69 45.16 -26.46
C GLY A 261 22.98 44.29 -25.23
N SER A 262 24.26 44.02 -24.94
CA SER A 262 24.65 43.23 -23.77
C SER A 262 24.26 43.92 -22.46
N GLN A 263 23.76 43.14 -21.49
CA GLN A 263 23.29 43.62 -20.18
C GLN A 263 23.97 42.86 -19.05
N THR A 264 24.34 43.55 -17.98
CA THR A 264 24.86 42.93 -16.76
C THR A 264 23.77 42.85 -15.72
N MET A 265 23.51 41.66 -15.17
CA MET A 265 22.46 41.44 -14.18
C MET A 265 22.85 40.40 -13.13
N TYR A 266 22.20 40.51 -11.97
CA TYR A 266 22.24 39.52 -10.91
C TYR A 266 21.06 38.56 -11.08
N LEU A 267 21.30 37.24 -11.04
CA LEU A 267 20.27 36.24 -11.33
C LEU A 267 19.34 35.97 -10.14
N PRO A 268 19.83 35.83 -8.90
CA PRO A 268 18.99 35.65 -7.70
C PRO A 268 18.20 36.90 -7.31
N VAL A 269 17.15 37.17 -8.08
CA VAL A 269 16.24 38.30 -7.90
C VAL A 269 14.81 37.81 -8.11
N PHE A 270 13.94 38.07 -7.15
CA PHE A 270 12.50 37.83 -7.27
C PHE A 270 11.72 39.09 -6.89
N TYR A 271 10.47 39.14 -7.30
CA TYR A 271 9.59 40.27 -7.03
C TYR A 271 8.40 39.86 -6.17
N ARG A 272 8.07 40.70 -5.20
CA ARG A 272 6.85 40.55 -4.42
C ARG A 272 5.78 41.48 -4.98
N TRP A 273 4.64 40.91 -5.34
CA TRP A 273 3.47 41.66 -5.76
C TRP A 273 2.76 42.28 -4.56
N ASN A 274 2.39 43.56 -4.70
CA ASN A 274 1.55 44.28 -3.75
C ASN A 274 0.25 44.68 -4.46
N ASP A 275 -0.77 43.82 -4.33
CA ASP A 275 -2.12 44.05 -4.84
C ASP A 275 -2.69 45.35 -4.23
N SER A 276 -2.68 46.42 -5.02
CA SER A 276 -2.94 47.77 -4.53
C SER A 276 -4.42 48.15 -4.59
N ASP A 277 -5.20 47.47 -5.42
CA ASP A 277 -6.64 47.65 -5.57
C ASP A 277 -7.49 46.47 -5.08
N PHE A 278 -6.84 45.39 -4.63
CA PHE A 278 -7.43 44.21 -3.99
C PHE A 278 -8.35 43.42 -4.92
N ASP A 279 -8.08 43.44 -6.22
CA ASP A 279 -8.89 42.71 -7.21
C ASP A 279 -8.42 41.27 -7.45
N GLY A 280 -7.23 40.91 -6.93
CA GLY A 280 -6.66 39.58 -7.09
C GLY A 280 -6.04 39.31 -8.46
N VAL A 281 -5.84 40.34 -9.29
CA VAL A 281 -5.30 40.24 -10.65
C VAL A 281 -3.96 40.97 -10.71
N ILE A 282 -2.92 40.33 -11.26
CA ILE A 282 -1.65 41.02 -11.50
C ILE A 282 -1.75 41.91 -12.74
N GLU A 283 -1.47 43.19 -12.53
CA GLU A 283 -1.41 44.19 -13.57
C GLU A 283 -0.05 44.89 -13.64
N ALA A 284 0.32 45.39 -14.82
CA ALA A 284 1.55 46.18 -14.95
C ALA A 284 1.54 47.49 -14.14
N SER A 285 0.36 47.97 -13.75
CA SER A 285 0.16 49.12 -12.85
C SER A 285 0.54 48.85 -11.40
N ASP A 286 0.63 47.58 -10.99
CA ASP A 286 0.74 47.22 -9.60
C ASP A 286 2.06 47.63 -8.96
N ALA A 287 1.97 47.92 -7.66
CA ALA A 287 3.15 48.09 -6.85
C ALA A 287 3.86 46.74 -6.64
N TYR A 288 5.18 46.78 -6.58
CA TYR A 288 6.00 45.60 -6.33
C TYR A 288 7.25 45.98 -5.55
N ASP A 289 7.79 45.01 -4.82
CA ASP A 289 9.11 45.11 -4.18
C ASP A 289 10.11 44.22 -4.94
N GLU A 290 11.29 44.76 -5.25
CA GLU A 290 12.41 44.01 -5.81
C GLU A 290 13.27 43.45 -4.68
N ILE A 291 13.49 42.14 -4.67
CA ILE A 291 14.31 41.47 -3.67
C ILE A 291 15.48 40.78 -4.36
N GLU A 292 16.67 41.35 -4.20
CA GLU A 292 17.93 40.69 -4.58
C GLU A 292 18.43 39.82 -3.41
N ILE A 293 18.72 38.55 -3.66
CA ILE A 293 19.27 37.63 -2.64
C ILE A 293 20.76 37.93 -2.49
N LYS A 294 21.12 38.95 -1.70
CA LYS A 294 22.51 39.40 -1.48
C LYS A 294 22.81 39.55 0.01
N PRO A 295 24.09 39.50 0.42
CA PRO A 295 24.49 39.82 1.79
C PRO A 295 24.02 41.24 2.17
N GLY A 296 23.34 41.38 3.30
CA GLY A 296 22.79 42.65 3.78
C GLY A 296 21.33 42.92 3.40
N ASN A 297 20.71 42.07 2.56
CA ASN A 297 19.29 42.17 2.20
C ASN A 297 18.38 41.24 3.01
N GLU A 298 18.88 40.59 4.06
CA GLU A 298 18.15 39.55 4.82
C GLU A 298 16.85 40.08 5.45
N ALA A 299 16.81 41.37 5.79
CA ALA A 299 15.60 42.01 6.29
C ALA A 299 14.44 42.08 5.28
N LEU A 300 14.72 41.85 3.99
CA LEU A 300 13.72 41.78 2.92
C LEU A 300 13.15 40.36 2.75
N PHE A 301 13.79 39.34 3.33
CA PHE A 301 13.33 37.96 3.25
C PHE A 301 12.25 37.72 4.32
N PHE A 302 10.99 37.78 3.91
CA PHE A 302 9.84 37.65 4.80
C PHE A 302 9.66 36.24 5.39
N THR A 303 10.36 35.25 4.82
CA THR A 303 10.47 33.87 5.34
C THR A 303 11.34 33.78 6.59
N GLY A 304 12.16 34.80 6.87
CA GLY A 304 13.11 34.81 7.99
C GLY A 304 14.40 34.02 7.73
N ARG A 305 14.60 33.48 6.52
CA ARG A 305 15.84 32.76 6.15
C ARG A 305 17.04 33.71 6.16
N SER A 306 18.22 33.17 6.49
CA SER A 306 19.49 33.87 6.27
C SER A 306 19.83 33.95 4.78
N TYR A 307 20.75 34.85 4.42
CA TYR A 307 21.28 34.92 3.04
C TYR A 307 21.78 33.58 2.51
N THR A 308 22.51 32.81 3.33
CA THR A 308 23.04 31.51 2.90
C THR A 308 21.93 30.50 2.63
N GLU A 309 20.90 30.47 3.48
CA GLU A 309 19.75 29.56 3.32
C GLU A 309 18.92 29.95 2.09
N GLU A 310 18.61 31.24 1.93
CA GLU A 310 17.81 31.73 0.80
C GLU A 310 18.55 31.55 -0.54
N LEU A 311 19.88 31.78 -0.56
CA LEU A 311 20.70 31.53 -1.74
C LEU A 311 20.80 30.03 -2.07
N GLN A 312 20.90 29.16 -1.06
CA GLN A 312 20.91 27.71 -1.28
C GLN A 312 19.56 27.24 -1.84
N ASN A 313 18.45 27.76 -1.32
CA ASN A 313 17.11 27.46 -1.81
C ASN A 313 16.92 27.93 -3.26
N PHE A 314 17.37 29.15 -3.58
CA PHE A 314 17.38 29.65 -4.96
C PHE A 314 18.26 28.79 -5.88
N ALA A 315 19.43 28.35 -5.41
CA ALA A 315 20.31 27.47 -6.18
C ALA A 315 19.66 26.12 -6.48
N ASN A 316 18.93 25.54 -5.51
CA ASN A 316 18.18 24.31 -5.72
C ASN A 316 17.01 24.53 -6.69
N TRP A 317 16.21 25.58 -6.54
CA TRP A 317 15.18 25.95 -7.53
C TRP A 317 15.78 26.09 -8.93
N PHE A 318 16.87 26.86 -9.03
CA PHE A 318 17.56 27.09 -10.30
C PHE A 318 17.95 25.76 -10.92
N GLN A 319 18.68 24.90 -10.21
CA GLN A 319 19.17 23.65 -10.78
C GLN A 319 18.05 22.63 -11.05
N TYR A 320 17.01 22.56 -10.20
CA TYR A 320 16.08 21.42 -10.16
C TYR A 320 14.61 21.72 -10.48
N TYR A 321 14.18 22.99 -10.62
CA TYR A 321 12.75 23.33 -10.79
C TYR A 321 12.49 24.43 -11.83
N ARG A 322 13.50 25.21 -12.22
CA ARG A 322 13.30 26.41 -13.05
C ARG A 322 12.68 26.16 -14.43
N LYS A 323 12.67 24.92 -14.91
CA LYS A 323 12.08 24.50 -16.21
C LYS A 323 10.90 23.58 -15.98
N ARG A 324 9.94 23.58 -16.91
CA ARG A 324 8.76 22.69 -16.84
C ARG A 324 9.14 21.21 -16.79
N GLU A 325 10.12 20.79 -17.60
CA GLU A 325 10.65 19.42 -17.54
C GLU A 325 11.32 19.09 -16.20
N PHE A 326 11.86 20.08 -15.50
CA PHE A 326 12.53 19.85 -14.22
C PHE A 326 11.50 19.62 -13.13
N ALA A 327 10.42 20.42 -13.12
CA ALA A 327 9.25 20.19 -12.29
C ALA A 327 8.64 18.80 -12.54
N ALA A 328 8.47 18.42 -13.81
CA ALA A 328 7.99 17.10 -14.18
C ALA A 328 8.90 15.96 -13.69
N LYS A 329 10.22 16.14 -13.81
CA LYS A 329 11.22 15.19 -13.33
C LYS A 329 11.18 15.01 -11.82
N VAL A 330 11.01 16.09 -11.05
CA VAL A 330 10.82 15.99 -9.59
C VAL A 330 9.58 15.17 -9.29
N ALA A 331 8.44 15.57 -9.85
CA ALA A 331 7.15 14.99 -9.50
C ALA A 331 7.05 13.50 -9.84
N ILE A 332 7.43 13.13 -11.07
CA ILE A 332 7.45 11.72 -11.50
C ILE A 332 8.55 10.95 -10.78
N GLY A 333 9.69 11.59 -10.52
CA GLY A 333 10.79 11.00 -9.75
C GLY A 333 10.38 10.64 -8.33
N SER A 334 9.61 11.50 -7.66
CA SER A 334 9.08 11.26 -6.32
C SER A 334 8.16 10.05 -6.31
N VAL A 335 7.25 9.95 -7.27
CA VAL A 335 6.36 8.79 -7.42
C VAL A 335 7.15 7.50 -7.61
N ILE A 336 8.08 7.47 -8.55
CA ILE A 336 8.88 6.27 -8.83
C ILE A 336 9.70 5.90 -7.58
N ASN A 337 10.29 6.88 -6.91
CA ASN A 337 11.10 6.65 -5.72
C ASN A 337 10.29 6.06 -4.56
N ASN A 338 9.07 6.57 -4.36
CA ASN A 338 8.24 6.24 -3.20
C ASN A 338 7.29 5.04 -3.44
N THR A 339 7.09 4.62 -4.69
CA THR A 339 6.18 3.50 -4.98
C THR A 339 6.84 2.14 -4.73
N SER A 340 6.08 1.23 -4.14
CA SER A 340 6.33 -0.21 -4.08
C SER A 340 5.02 -0.97 -4.37
N GLY A 341 5.09 -2.23 -4.80
CA GLY A 341 3.88 -3.02 -5.10
C GLY A 341 3.15 -2.65 -6.40
N SER A 342 3.83 -1.99 -7.33
CA SER A 342 3.34 -1.71 -8.69
C SER A 342 4.47 -1.87 -9.70
N ARG A 343 4.12 -2.13 -10.94
CA ARG A 343 5.07 -2.17 -12.06
C ARG A 343 5.02 -0.85 -12.81
N MET A 344 6.17 -0.26 -13.08
CA MET A 344 6.24 1.03 -13.77
C MET A 344 7.13 0.96 -15.00
N GLY A 345 6.73 1.72 -16.02
CA GLY A 345 7.55 2.05 -17.17
C GLY A 345 7.21 3.47 -17.64
N LEU A 346 8.07 4.04 -18.48
CA LEU A 346 7.82 5.35 -19.05
C LEU A 346 8.30 5.43 -20.49
N ASP A 347 7.58 6.24 -21.25
CA ASP A 347 7.88 6.67 -22.62
C ASP A 347 7.81 8.18 -22.71
N PHE A 348 8.45 8.71 -23.76
CA PHE A 348 8.36 10.11 -24.12
C PHE A 348 7.65 10.27 -25.45
N ILE A 349 6.94 11.39 -25.65
CA ILE A 349 6.09 11.61 -26.82
C ILE A 349 6.88 11.56 -28.15
N ASN A 350 8.12 12.06 -28.19
CA ASN A 350 8.95 12.15 -29.39
C ASN A 350 10.08 11.11 -29.46
N GLU A 351 10.44 10.47 -28.34
CA GLU A 351 11.43 9.40 -28.32
C GLU A 351 10.84 8.01 -28.62
N GLY A 352 11.72 7.02 -28.84
CA GLY A 352 11.33 5.63 -29.06
C GLY A 352 11.02 4.87 -27.75
N HIS A 353 10.18 3.84 -27.88
CA HIS A 353 9.50 3.16 -26.77
C HIS A 353 10.37 2.20 -25.95
N VAL A 354 10.18 2.20 -24.63
CA VAL A 354 10.76 1.27 -23.67
C VAL A 354 9.71 0.22 -23.30
N LYS A 355 9.94 -1.04 -23.67
CA LYS A 355 9.02 -2.16 -23.37
C LYS A 355 9.13 -2.69 -21.93
N ASP A 356 9.93 -2.06 -21.10
CA ASP A 356 10.33 -2.56 -19.78
C ASP A 356 9.46 -1.95 -18.68
N VAL A 357 8.20 -2.37 -18.59
CA VAL A 357 7.37 -2.13 -17.41
C VAL A 357 7.74 -3.18 -16.35
N LYS A 358 8.37 -2.75 -15.25
CA LYS A 358 8.99 -3.65 -14.24
C LYS A 358 8.55 -3.31 -12.83
N SER A 359 8.63 -4.28 -11.92
CA SER A 359 8.29 -4.10 -10.50
C SER A 359 9.16 -3.02 -9.86
N MET A 360 8.53 -2.06 -9.19
CA MET A 360 9.19 -1.03 -8.39
C MET A 360 9.55 -1.50 -6.97
N SER A 361 9.18 -2.73 -6.63
CA SER A 361 9.62 -3.41 -5.41
C SER A 361 11.11 -3.81 -5.48
N ASP A 362 11.69 -3.83 -6.69
CA ASP A 362 13.12 -4.06 -6.94
C ASP A 362 13.84 -2.71 -7.13
N ASN A 363 14.81 -2.44 -6.27
CA ASN A 363 15.56 -1.18 -6.26
C ASN A 363 16.36 -0.97 -7.56
N ASP A 364 16.88 -2.01 -8.19
CA ASP A 364 17.64 -1.86 -9.44
C ASP A 364 16.73 -1.38 -10.58
N ASN A 365 15.48 -1.87 -10.62
CA ASN A 365 14.49 -1.41 -11.57
C ASN A 365 14.09 0.05 -11.32
N LYS A 366 13.92 0.43 -10.04
CA LYS A 366 13.62 1.80 -9.63
C LYS A 366 14.74 2.76 -10.04
N VAL A 367 16.00 2.43 -9.75
CA VAL A 367 17.17 3.20 -10.15
C VAL A 367 17.27 3.33 -11.67
N ALA A 368 17.04 2.23 -12.41
CA ALA A 368 17.08 2.26 -13.86
C ALA A 368 16.01 3.17 -14.46
N LEU A 369 14.79 3.14 -13.92
CA LEU A 369 13.68 3.98 -14.37
C LEU A 369 13.91 5.46 -14.03
N LEU A 370 14.41 5.77 -12.84
CA LEU A 370 14.80 7.14 -12.44
C LEU A 370 15.91 7.69 -13.35
N LYS A 371 16.95 6.90 -13.63
CA LYS A 371 18.01 7.30 -14.57
C LYS A 371 17.46 7.56 -15.97
N ARG A 372 16.48 6.76 -16.43
CA ARG A 372 15.78 7.00 -17.70
C ARG A 372 15.00 8.33 -17.67
N LEU A 373 14.21 8.57 -16.62
CA LEU A 373 13.50 9.84 -16.42
C LEU A 373 14.43 11.05 -16.41
N TYR A 374 15.58 10.99 -15.76
CA TYR A 374 16.47 12.15 -15.62
C TYR A 374 17.35 12.43 -16.84
N SER A 375 17.42 11.48 -17.79
CA SER A 375 18.31 11.53 -18.96
C SER A 375 17.72 12.13 -20.22
N PHE A 376 16.39 12.20 -20.36
CA PHE A 376 15.77 12.71 -21.59
C PHE A 376 16.03 14.20 -21.79
N TYR A 377 16.01 14.60 -23.06
CA TYR A 377 16.19 15.98 -23.49
C TYR A 377 15.01 16.42 -24.38
N PRO A 378 14.26 17.47 -24.00
CA PRO A 378 13.07 17.86 -24.76
C PRO A 378 13.40 18.33 -26.19
N SER A 379 12.73 17.76 -27.18
CA SER A 379 12.77 18.20 -28.57
C SER A 379 11.52 17.74 -29.35
N GLY A 380 11.18 18.45 -30.42
CA GLY A 380 10.09 18.03 -31.32
C GLY A 380 8.73 18.64 -30.99
N GLY A 381 7.68 17.95 -31.44
CA GLY A 381 6.29 18.40 -31.33
C GLY A 381 5.56 17.75 -30.15
N THR A 382 4.23 17.77 -30.17
CA THR A 382 3.35 17.21 -29.13
C THR A 382 2.31 16.26 -29.77
N PRO A 383 2.74 15.17 -30.46
CA PRO A 383 1.85 14.22 -31.13
C PRO A 383 1.06 13.28 -30.18
N LEU A 384 0.30 13.85 -29.23
CA LEU A 384 -0.40 13.12 -28.13
C LEU A 384 -1.17 11.88 -28.60
N ARG A 385 -1.96 11.99 -29.68
CA ARG A 385 -2.74 10.85 -30.20
C ARG A 385 -1.87 9.67 -30.63
N ASN A 386 -0.73 9.94 -31.25
CA ASN A 386 0.17 8.87 -31.68
C ASN A 386 0.94 8.31 -30.48
N ALA A 387 1.34 9.15 -29.53
CA ALA A 387 1.99 8.69 -28.29
C ALA A 387 1.07 7.77 -27.48
N LEU A 388 -0.18 8.19 -27.25
CA LEU A 388 -1.19 7.38 -26.56
C LEU A 388 -1.49 6.08 -27.30
N LYS A 389 -1.60 6.15 -28.64
CA LYS A 389 -1.78 4.95 -29.46
C LYS A 389 -0.61 3.98 -29.30
N THR A 390 0.62 4.47 -29.32
CA THR A 390 1.76 3.56 -29.25
C THR A 390 1.88 2.90 -27.88
N SER A 391 1.57 3.61 -26.80
CA SER A 391 1.38 3.00 -25.47
C SER A 391 0.36 1.86 -25.54
N GLY A 392 -0.81 2.11 -26.14
CA GLY A 392 -1.81 1.06 -26.34
C GLY A 392 -1.33 -0.15 -27.15
N GLU A 393 -0.62 0.06 -28.27
CA GLU A 393 -0.05 -1.04 -29.07
C GLU A 393 1.02 -1.84 -28.33
N MET A 394 1.72 -1.23 -27.36
CA MET A 394 2.69 -1.92 -26.51
C MET A 394 2.00 -2.97 -25.62
N PHE A 395 0.84 -2.63 -25.04
CA PHE A 395 0.05 -3.54 -24.22
C PHE A 395 -0.68 -4.59 -25.08
N LYS A 396 -1.21 -4.20 -26.25
CA LYS A 396 -1.99 -5.07 -27.16
C LYS A 396 -1.24 -6.28 -27.75
N ASN A 397 0.07 -6.18 -27.89
CA ASN A 397 0.89 -7.18 -28.62
C ASN A 397 1.83 -7.97 -27.68
N SER A 398 1.48 -8.17 -26.40
CA SER A 398 2.38 -8.77 -25.43
C SER A 398 2.70 -10.25 -25.76
N THR A 399 3.94 -10.48 -26.18
CA THR A 399 4.59 -11.80 -26.16
C THR A 399 5.15 -12.07 -24.76
N THR A 400 6.02 -13.07 -24.58
CA THR A 400 6.72 -13.36 -23.30
C THR A 400 7.45 -12.15 -22.67
N ASN A 401 7.59 -11.02 -23.39
CA ASN A 401 8.27 -9.80 -22.92
C ASN A 401 7.38 -8.53 -23.00
N GLY A 402 6.05 -8.65 -22.99
CA GLY A 402 5.16 -7.48 -22.95
C GLY A 402 4.85 -7.01 -21.53
N PRO A 403 4.25 -5.81 -21.35
CA PRO A 403 3.86 -5.30 -20.04
C PRO A 403 2.86 -6.19 -19.31
N ILE A 404 1.84 -6.69 -20.04
CA ILE A 404 0.89 -7.66 -19.52
C ILE A 404 1.64 -8.98 -19.33
N LEU A 405 1.69 -9.42 -18.08
CA LEU A 405 2.40 -10.61 -17.64
C LEU A 405 1.82 -11.90 -18.26
N THR A 406 2.56 -12.99 -18.17
CA THR A 406 2.03 -14.30 -18.60
C THR A 406 0.91 -14.78 -17.67
N ASN A 407 0.11 -15.76 -18.13
CA ASN A 407 -0.93 -16.35 -17.28
C ASN A 407 -0.37 -16.93 -15.97
N SER A 408 0.83 -17.52 -16.01
CA SER A 408 1.51 -18.06 -14.83
C SER A 408 1.98 -16.99 -13.84
N GLU A 409 2.09 -15.75 -14.29
CA GLU A 409 2.51 -14.59 -13.50
C GLU A 409 1.31 -13.70 -13.11
N GLY A 410 0.07 -14.15 -13.39
CA GLY A 410 -1.15 -13.44 -13.02
C GLY A 410 -1.69 -12.47 -14.07
N GLY A 411 -1.17 -12.47 -15.31
CA GLY A 411 -1.56 -11.52 -16.36
C GLY A 411 -3.06 -11.49 -16.71
N ALA A 412 -3.80 -12.58 -16.46
CA ALA A 412 -5.25 -12.65 -16.66
C ALA A 412 -6.02 -11.69 -15.72
N CYS A 413 -5.46 -11.40 -14.54
CA CYS A 413 -6.06 -10.51 -13.54
C CYS A 413 -5.43 -9.11 -13.54
N GLN A 414 -4.48 -8.83 -14.44
CA GLN A 414 -3.62 -7.66 -14.33
C GLN A 414 -4.30 -6.39 -14.84
N GLN A 415 -4.47 -5.42 -13.95
CA GLN A 415 -4.91 -4.07 -14.28
C GLN A 415 -3.77 -3.26 -14.92
N ASN A 416 -4.11 -2.45 -15.92
CA ASN A 416 -3.13 -1.65 -16.66
C ASN A 416 -3.60 -0.21 -16.76
N PHE A 417 -2.69 0.69 -16.40
CA PHE A 417 -2.93 2.13 -16.33
C PHE A 417 -1.91 2.85 -17.19
N GLN A 418 -2.35 3.92 -17.84
CA GLN A 418 -1.47 4.85 -18.54
C GLN A 418 -1.71 6.28 -18.06
N VAL A 419 -0.63 7.03 -17.88
CA VAL A 419 -0.65 8.42 -17.38
C VAL A 419 -0.02 9.31 -18.45
N LEU A 420 -0.83 10.08 -19.17
CA LEU A 420 -0.37 11.00 -20.20
C LEU A 420 -0.21 12.41 -19.62
N MET A 421 1.03 12.91 -19.58
CA MET A 421 1.32 14.29 -19.17
C MET A 421 1.63 15.16 -20.39
N THR A 422 1.13 16.40 -20.43
CA THR A 422 1.48 17.39 -21.47
C THR A 422 1.44 18.84 -21.00
N ASP A 423 2.35 19.66 -21.52
CA ASP A 423 2.35 21.12 -21.35
C ASP A 423 1.94 21.87 -22.64
N GLY A 424 1.47 21.13 -23.64
CA GLY A 424 1.36 21.59 -25.00
C GLY A 424 0.05 21.21 -25.70
N TYR A 425 -0.35 22.07 -26.63
CA TYR A 425 -1.47 21.78 -27.52
C TYR A 425 -1.08 20.70 -28.52
N ARG A 426 -1.92 19.67 -28.61
CA ARG A 426 -1.78 18.56 -29.56
C ARG A 426 -1.41 19.02 -30.97
N ASN A 427 -0.38 18.42 -31.55
CA ASN A 427 -0.05 18.56 -32.97
C ASN A 427 0.18 17.18 -33.64
N GLY A 428 0.63 17.16 -34.90
CA GLY A 428 0.91 15.91 -35.62
C GLY A 428 -0.27 15.26 -36.36
N SER A 429 0.00 14.13 -37.00
CA SER A 429 -0.94 13.41 -37.88
C SER A 429 -2.05 12.68 -37.14
N THR A 430 -3.11 12.31 -37.87
CA THR A 430 -4.20 11.49 -37.36
C THR A 430 -3.78 10.01 -37.31
N PRO A 431 -4.00 9.32 -36.16
CA PRO A 431 -3.69 7.90 -36.05
C PRO A 431 -4.58 7.08 -37.00
N SER A 432 -3.98 6.08 -37.65
CA SER A 432 -4.73 5.09 -38.44
C SER A 432 -5.44 4.08 -37.53
N ASN A 433 -6.57 3.54 -38.01
CA ASN A 433 -7.32 2.42 -37.43
C ASN A 433 -7.96 2.63 -36.04
N ILE A 434 -8.11 3.87 -35.59
CA ILE A 434 -8.86 4.20 -34.37
C ILE A 434 -10.34 4.49 -34.72
N GLY A 435 -10.58 5.40 -35.66
CA GLY A 435 -11.94 5.73 -36.09
C GLY A 435 -12.69 6.54 -35.03
N ASN A 436 -14.00 6.33 -34.91
CA ASN A 436 -14.88 6.93 -33.91
C ASN A 436 -15.18 5.83 -32.88
N ALA A 437 -14.23 5.56 -32.00
CA ALA A 437 -14.25 4.39 -31.11
C ALA A 437 -15.41 4.49 -30.12
N ASP A 438 -15.75 5.70 -29.72
CA ASP A 438 -16.74 6.05 -28.71
C ASP A 438 -18.20 6.06 -29.20
N GLY A 439 -18.43 6.37 -30.47
CA GLY A 439 -19.78 6.55 -31.05
C GLY A 439 -20.20 5.45 -32.03
N ASN A 440 -19.49 4.33 -32.07
CA ASN A 440 -19.83 3.22 -32.97
C ASN A 440 -20.81 2.21 -32.34
N ASN A 441 -21.01 2.24 -31.02
CA ASN A 441 -21.89 1.39 -30.20
C ASN A 441 -21.63 -0.10 -30.43
N ASN A 442 -20.37 -0.52 -30.50
CA ASN A 442 -19.97 -1.92 -30.74
C ASN A 442 -19.79 -2.69 -29.43
N THR A 443 -19.61 -2.03 -28.28
CA THR A 443 -19.40 -2.64 -26.98
C THR A 443 -20.44 -2.14 -25.96
N ALA A 444 -20.29 -2.53 -24.71
CA ALA A 444 -21.09 -1.98 -23.60
C ALA A 444 -20.42 -0.76 -22.95
N PHE A 445 -19.21 -0.41 -23.40
CA PHE A 445 -18.34 0.59 -22.76
C PHE A 445 -18.36 1.95 -23.48
N ASP A 446 -18.96 1.99 -24.67
CA ASP A 446 -19.13 3.15 -25.54
C ASP A 446 -20.61 3.60 -25.59
N GLY A 447 -20.88 4.77 -26.18
CA GLY A 447 -22.24 5.32 -26.22
C GLY A 447 -22.65 6.15 -24.98
N GLY A 448 -23.85 6.74 -25.03
CA GLY A 448 -24.40 7.53 -23.90
C GLY A 448 -23.59 8.79 -23.61
N ASN A 449 -23.16 8.98 -22.36
CA ASN A 449 -22.26 10.07 -21.95
C ASN A 449 -20.82 9.89 -22.50
N TYR A 450 -20.50 8.68 -22.95
CA TYR A 450 -19.20 8.29 -23.49
C TYR A 450 -19.17 8.24 -25.02
N ALA A 451 -19.98 9.06 -25.70
CA ALA A 451 -19.95 9.18 -27.16
C ALA A 451 -20.14 10.62 -27.64
N ASP A 452 -19.40 10.99 -28.69
CA ASP A 452 -19.71 12.14 -29.52
C ASP A 452 -19.72 11.80 -31.04
N THR A 453 -19.53 12.82 -31.89
CA THR A 453 -19.58 12.69 -33.36
C THR A 453 -18.23 12.95 -34.04
N TYR A 454 -17.18 13.18 -33.27
CA TYR A 454 -15.84 13.53 -33.71
C TYR A 454 -14.95 12.29 -33.71
N SER A 455 -14.28 12.06 -34.84
CA SER A 455 -13.48 10.84 -35.02
C SER A 455 -11.97 11.10 -34.90
N ALA A 456 -11.28 10.09 -34.39
CA ALA A 456 -9.85 10.02 -34.17
C ALA A 456 -9.34 11.17 -33.27
N THR A 457 -10.12 11.52 -32.25
CA THR A 457 -9.76 12.40 -31.13
C THR A 457 -8.78 11.71 -30.18
N LEU A 458 -8.34 12.38 -29.12
CA LEU A 458 -7.56 11.71 -28.07
C LEU A 458 -8.46 10.80 -27.24
N ALA A 459 -9.71 11.21 -27.01
CA ALA A 459 -10.74 10.40 -26.35
C ALA A 459 -11.05 9.10 -27.09
N ASP A 460 -11.11 9.14 -28.43
CA ASP A 460 -11.24 7.93 -29.25
C ASP A 460 -10.09 6.95 -29.03
N VAL A 461 -8.86 7.44 -28.88
CA VAL A 461 -7.69 6.58 -28.67
C VAL A 461 -7.78 5.94 -27.29
N ALA A 462 -8.13 6.71 -26.25
CA ALA A 462 -8.33 6.18 -24.90
C ALA A 462 -9.45 5.12 -24.87
N MET A 463 -10.61 5.43 -25.45
CA MET A 463 -11.74 4.50 -25.56
C MET A 463 -11.35 3.22 -26.30
N TYR A 464 -10.63 3.33 -27.42
CA TYR A 464 -10.21 2.16 -28.20
C TYR A 464 -9.40 1.15 -27.37
N TYR A 465 -8.47 1.59 -26.53
CA TYR A 465 -7.67 0.68 -25.69
C TYR A 465 -8.36 0.32 -24.36
N TYR A 466 -9.46 0.98 -24.02
CA TYR A 466 -10.34 0.59 -22.92
C TYR A 466 -11.30 -0.53 -23.35
N GLU A 467 -11.99 -0.37 -24.48
CA GLU A 467 -13.07 -1.27 -24.89
C GLU A 467 -12.58 -2.59 -25.52
N ASN A 468 -11.35 -2.61 -26.04
CA ASN A 468 -10.80 -3.77 -26.74
C ASN A 468 -9.90 -4.60 -25.81
N ASP A 469 -10.07 -5.91 -25.84
CA ASP A 469 -9.16 -6.86 -25.20
C ASP A 469 -7.75 -6.76 -25.81
N LEU A 470 -6.79 -6.45 -24.94
CA LEU A 470 -5.38 -6.23 -25.27
C LEU A 470 -4.57 -7.52 -25.17
N SER A 471 -5.16 -8.62 -24.74
CA SER A 471 -4.48 -9.90 -24.60
C SER A 471 -5.34 -11.03 -25.16
N ALA A 472 -4.82 -12.25 -25.09
CA ALA A 472 -5.57 -13.47 -25.39
C ALA A 472 -5.70 -14.37 -24.15
N LEU A 473 -5.45 -13.80 -22.97
CA LEU A 473 -5.60 -14.47 -21.68
C LEU A 473 -7.08 -14.56 -21.32
N ASN A 474 -7.39 -15.16 -20.18
CA ASN A 474 -8.77 -15.14 -19.69
C ASN A 474 -9.12 -13.72 -19.20
N ASP A 475 -10.36 -13.32 -19.40
CA ASP A 475 -10.94 -12.08 -18.91
C ASP A 475 -11.22 -12.18 -17.41
N GLU A 476 -10.17 -12.02 -16.60
CA GLU A 476 -10.21 -12.10 -15.13
C GLU A 476 -9.77 -10.78 -14.48
N VAL A 477 -9.72 -9.67 -15.24
CA VAL A 477 -9.39 -8.35 -14.68
C VAL A 477 -10.50 -7.94 -13.70
N PRO A 478 -10.16 -7.59 -12.45
CA PRO A 478 -11.14 -7.18 -11.46
C PRO A 478 -11.86 -5.89 -11.86
N THR A 479 -13.19 -5.89 -11.73
CA THR A 479 -14.08 -4.79 -12.11
C THR A 479 -14.63 -4.05 -10.90
N THR A 480 -14.80 -2.74 -11.03
CA THR A 480 -15.47 -1.86 -10.07
C THR A 480 -16.71 -1.24 -10.73
N VAL A 481 -17.89 -1.49 -10.17
CA VAL A 481 -19.17 -0.97 -10.69
C VAL A 481 -19.11 0.56 -10.79
N ASP A 482 -19.64 1.10 -11.89
CA ASP A 482 -19.66 2.54 -12.22
C ASP A 482 -18.29 3.23 -12.33
N VAL A 483 -17.17 2.50 -12.24
CA VAL A 483 -15.81 3.05 -12.34
C VAL A 483 -15.04 2.37 -13.48
N ASP A 484 -14.92 1.05 -13.42
CA ASP A 484 -14.20 0.25 -14.41
C ASP A 484 -14.82 -1.15 -14.51
N GLU A 485 -15.60 -1.38 -15.55
CA GLU A 485 -16.43 -2.59 -15.69
C GLU A 485 -15.86 -3.58 -16.72
N ALA A 486 -14.67 -3.32 -17.26
CA ALA A 486 -14.04 -4.16 -18.27
C ALA A 486 -13.27 -5.32 -17.62
N ALA A 487 -13.77 -6.55 -17.79
CA ALA A 487 -13.12 -7.75 -17.27
C ALA A 487 -11.96 -8.26 -18.16
N HIS A 488 -11.87 -7.79 -19.40
CA HIS A 488 -10.76 -8.09 -20.31
C HIS A 488 -9.52 -7.26 -19.99
N GLN A 489 -8.35 -7.64 -20.49
CA GLN A 489 -7.16 -6.81 -20.29
C GLN A 489 -7.29 -5.53 -21.12
N HIS A 490 -7.33 -4.38 -20.44
CA HIS A 490 -7.56 -3.08 -21.05
C HIS A 490 -6.66 -2.01 -20.42
N LEU A 491 -6.67 -0.78 -20.97
CA LEU A 491 -5.96 0.38 -20.43
C LEU A 491 -6.92 1.43 -19.89
N VAL A 492 -6.76 1.77 -18.61
CA VAL A 492 -7.36 2.96 -18.01
C VAL A 492 -6.43 4.16 -18.23
N THR A 493 -6.99 5.29 -18.68
CA THR A 493 -6.21 6.47 -19.10
C THR A 493 -6.38 7.63 -18.13
N TYR A 494 -5.29 8.02 -17.48
CA TYR A 494 -5.18 9.27 -16.74
C TYR A 494 -4.49 10.33 -17.59
N THR A 495 -4.83 11.60 -17.35
CA THR A 495 -4.20 12.71 -18.06
C THR A 495 -3.86 13.86 -17.13
N ILE A 496 -2.73 14.52 -17.41
CA ILE A 496 -2.28 15.70 -16.70
C ILE A 496 -1.98 16.80 -17.73
N ALA A 497 -2.65 17.94 -17.58
CA ALA A 497 -2.30 19.16 -18.29
C ALA A 497 -1.46 20.06 -17.38
N PHE A 498 -0.32 20.56 -17.87
CA PHE A 498 0.57 21.43 -17.11
C PHE A 498 0.40 22.90 -17.53
N GLY A 499 -0.32 23.67 -16.69
CA GLY A 499 -0.51 25.11 -16.84
C GLY A 499 -1.45 25.53 -17.98
N LEU A 500 -2.28 24.61 -18.49
CA LEU A 500 -3.16 24.85 -19.64
C LEU A 500 -4.63 24.75 -19.25
N LYS A 501 -5.47 25.65 -19.78
CA LYS A 501 -6.92 25.64 -19.56
C LYS A 501 -7.66 25.38 -20.87
N GLY A 502 -8.68 24.52 -20.79
CA GLY A 502 -9.62 24.26 -21.88
C GLY A 502 -10.68 25.36 -22.02
N THR A 503 -11.63 25.17 -22.94
CA THR A 503 -12.83 26.02 -23.00
C THR A 503 -13.87 25.64 -21.96
N ILE A 504 -13.80 24.41 -21.44
CA ILE A 504 -14.68 23.90 -20.39
C ILE A 504 -13.87 23.74 -19.12
N ASP A 505 -14.47 24.14 -17.99
CA ASP A 505 -13.83 24.07 -16.68
C ASP A 505 -14.32 22.83 -15.90
N PRO A 506 -13.44 21.86 -15.62
CA PRO A 506 -13.79 20.66 -14.85
C PRO A 506 -14.33 20.96 -13.45
N ALA A 507 -13.98 22.12 -12.85
CA ALA A 507 -14.47 22.48 -11.52
C ALA A 507 -15.96 22.86 -11.50
N THR A 508 -16.54 23.19 -12.67
CA THR A 508 -17.94 23.63 -12.78
C THR A 508 -18.79 22.74 -13.69
N ASN A 509 -18.18 21.72 -14.30
CA ASN A 509 -18.82 20.85 -15.28
C ASN A 509 -18.65 19.39 -14.86
N ASP A 510 -19.77 18.68 -14.73
CA ASP A 510 -19.81 17.26 -14.37
C ASP A 510 -20.22 16.43 -15.61
N PRO A 511 -19.31 15.62 -16.17
CA PRO A 511 -19.59 14.80 -17.34
C PRO A 511 -20.62 13.69 -17.08
N ASP A 512 -20.78 13.22 -15.84
CA ASP A 512 -21.77 12.19 -15.48
C ASP A 512 -23.21 12.74 -15.49
N SER A 513 -23.36 14.06 -15.32
CA SER A 513 -24.65 14.74 -15.43
C SER A 513 -25.23 14.73 -16.86
N GLY A 514 -24.45 14.33 -17.87
CA GLY A 514 -24.83 14.31 -19.28
C GLY A 514 -24.98 15.69 -19.92
N ASN A 515 -24.59 16.77 -19.21
CA ASN A 515 -24.74 18.16 -19.68
C ASN A 515 -23.47 18.73 -20.33
N VAL A 516 -22.36 18.01 -20.30
CA VAL A 516 -21.11 18.45 -20.93
C VAL A 516 -21.18 18.20 -22.43
N VAL A 517 -21.06 19.26 -23.22
CA VAL A 517 -20.96 19.19 -24.68
C VAL A 517 -19.50 19.36 -25.07
N TRP A 518 -18.84 18.26 -25.41
CA TRP A 518 -17.44 18.27 -25.82
C TRP A 518 -17.25 19.13 -27.09
N PRO A 519 -16.32 20.09 -27.10
CA PRO A 519 -16.08 20.95 -28.24
C PRO A 519 -15.26 20.19 -29.28
N GLN A 520 -15.55 20.41 -30.58
CA GLN A 520 -14.78 19.76 -31.64
C GLN A 520 -13.28 20.12 -31.53
N PRO A 521 -12.39 19.13 -31.36
CA PRO A 521 -10.96 19.40 -31.44
C PRO A 521 -10.63 19.91 -32.85
N THR A 522 -10.07 21.11 -32.96
CA THR A 522 -9.83 21.75 -34.26
C THR A 522 -8.98 20.86 -35.18
N SER A 523 -9.38 20.73 -36.45
CA SER A 523 -8.72 19.87 -37.44
C SER A 523 -7.42 20.44 -38.02
N VAL A 524 -7.04 21.68 -37.65
CA VAL A 524 -5.91 22.41 -38.24
C VAL A 524 -4.74 22.51 -37.25
N PRO A 525 -3.51 22.05 -37.59
CA PRO A 525 -2.36 22.00 -36.66
C PRO A 525 -1.75 23.35 -36.22
N VAL A 526 -2.42 24.49 -36.40
CA VAL A 526 -1.73 25.80 -36.50
C VAL A 526 -2.18 26.88 -35.51
N SER A 527 -2.91 26.55 -34.46
CA SER A 527 -3.11 27.51 -33.35
C SER A 527 -3.35 26.77 -32.05
N MET A 528 -2.67 27.23 -31.00
CA MET A 528 -2.90 26.92 -29.58
C MET A 528 -4.40 27.08 -29.25
N SER A 529 -5.19 26.01 -29.46
CA SER A 529 -6.65 26.04 -29.30
C SER A 529 -7.04 25.38 -27.98
N PRO A 530 -7.70 26.08 -27.04
CA PRO A 530 -8.15 25.52 -25.77
C PRO A 530 -9.00 24.25 -25.92
N THR A 531 -9.70 24.08 -27.05
CA THR A 531 -10.45 22.85 -27.38
C THR A 531 -9.60 21.58 -27.44
N LEU A 532 -8.28 21.69 -27.63
CA LEU A 532 -7.37 20.53 -27.60
C LEU A 532 -7.01 20.11 -26.18
N ILE A 533 -7.19 20.99 -25.19
CA ILE A 533 -7.04 20.67 -23.76
C ILE A 533 -8.33 20.05 -23.24
N ASP A 534 -9.48 20.49 -23.75
CA ASP A 534 -10.74 19.79 -23.53
C ASP A 534 -10.64 18.31 -24.01
N ASP A 535 -9.99 18.03 -25.15
CA ASP A 535 -9.72 16.66 -25.66
C ASP A 535 -8.81 15.83 -24.73
N VAL A 536 -7.96 16.47 -23.91
CA VAL A 536 -7.14 15.80 -22.88
C VAL A 536 -8.01 15.35 -21.72
N TRP A 537 -8.86 16.24 -21.19
CA TRP A 537 -9.83 15.88 -20.15
C TRP A 537 -10.81 14.81 -20.64
N HIS A 538 -11.30 14.99 -21.87
CA HIS A 538 -12.20 14.06 -22.53
C HIS A 538 -11.61 12.65 -22.62
N ALA A 539 -10.31 12.53 -22.91
CA ALA A 539 -9.61 11.26 -22.95
C ALA A 539 -9.49 10.56 -21.60
N ALA A 540 -9.27 11.30 -20.51
CA ALA A 540 -9.28 10.70 -19.18
C ALA A 540 -10.65 10.10 -18.85
N TYR A 541 -11.71 10.90 -19.03
CA TYR A 541 -13.07 10.45 -18.73
C TYR A 541 -13.47 9.23 -19.58
N TYR A 542 -13.17 9.24 -20.88
CA TYR A 542 -13.54 8.13 -21.78
C TYR A 542 -12.68 6.89 -21.55
N GLY A 543 -11.43 7.07 -21.11
CA GLY A 543 -10.56 5.98 -20.65
C GLY A 543 -10.75 5.60 -19.18
N ARG A 544 -11.83 6.04 -18.51
CA ARG A 544 -12.16 5.75 -17.11
C ARG A 544 -11.12 6.19 -16.06
N GLY A 545 -10.21 7.08 -16.41
CA GLY A 545 -9.28 7.70 -15.46
C GLY A 545 -9.68 9.13 -15.11
N GLU A 546 -8.74 9.84 -14.48
CA GLU A 546 -8.93 11.22 -14.01
C GLU A 546 -8.10 12.22 -14.83
N TYR A 547 -8.62 13.44 -14.90
CA TYR A 547 -7.93 14.60 -15.48
C TYR A 547 -7.52 15.54 -14.37
N LEU A 548 -6.24 15.88 -14.35
CA LEU A 548 -5.70 16.83 -13.40
C LEU A 548 -5.01 17.97 -14.15
N ASN A 549 -5.18 19.17 -13.63
CA ASN A 549 -4.58 20.36 -14.18
C ASN A 549 -3.65 20.99 -13.14
N ALA A 550 -2.35 20.82 -13.35
CA ALA A 550 -1.34 21.33 -12.46
C ALA A 550 -0.80 22.66 -13.00
N ALA A 551 -0.93 23.75 -12.25
CA ALA A 551 -0.41 25.05 -12.67
C ALA A 551 1.06 25.27 -12.26
N ASP A 552 1.57 24.48 -11.33
CA ASP A 552 2.91 24.61 -10.75
C ASP A 552 3.46 23.23 -10.32
N PRO A 553 4.76 23.13 -9.96
CA PRO A 553 5.39 21.85 -9.60
C PRO A 553 4.74 21.12 -8.43
N GLU A 554 4.25 21.83 -7.42
CA GLU A 554 3.63 21.23 -6.23
C GLU A 554 2.24 20.66 -6.57
N GLN A 555 1.45 21.42 -7.35
CA GLN A 555 0.19 20.89 -7.88
C GLN A 555 0.41 19.68 -8.78
N LEU A 556 1.54 19.62 -9.50
CA LEU A 556 1.90 18.48 -10.34
C LEU A 556 2.25 17.25 -9.50
N GLU A 557 3.02 17.42 -8.43
CA GLU A 557 3.29 16.39 -7.42
C GLU A 557 1.98 15.87 -6.81
N GLN A 558 1.14 16.76 -6.29
CA GLN A 558 -0.16 16.40 -5.72
C GLN A 558 -1.03 15.66 -6.74
N SER A 559 -1.07 16.13 -7.99
CA SER A 559 -1.87 15.49 -9.04
C SER A 559 -1.38 14.06 -9.33
N LEU A 560 -0.07 13.86 -9.34
CA LEU A 560 0.50 12.53 -9.54
C LEU A 560 0.22 11.63 -8.34
N ASP A 561 0.32 12.15 -7.11
CA ASP A 561 -0.04 11.40 -5.89
C ASP A 561 -1.53 11.01 -5.87
N ASP A 562 -2.42 11.88 -6.33
CA ASP A 562 -3.86 11.61 -6.45
C ASP A 562 -4.12 10.48 -7.46
N ILE A 563 -3.47 10.54 -8.64
CA ILE A 563 -3.57 9.47 -9.67
C ILE A 563 -3.06 8.14 -9.11
N ILE A 564 -1.90 8.13 -8.46
CA ILE A 564 -1.31 6.91 -7.91
C ILE A 564 -2.17 6.37 -6.77
N SER A 565 -2.76 7.24 -5.96
CA SER A 565 -3.71 6.86 -4.92
C SER A 565 -4.97 6.23 -5.50
N ASN A 566 -5.54 6.80 -6.57
CA ASN A 566 -6.71 6.24 -7.25
C ASN A 566 -6.39 4.88 -7.89
N ILE A 567 -5.23 4.76 -8.55
CA ILE A 567 -4.74 3.48 -9.09
C ILE A 567 -4.58 2.44 -7.98
N ALA A 568 -3.98 2.81 -6.85
CA ALA A 568 -3.82 1.93 -5.71
C ALA A 568 -5.17 1.51 -5.12
N GLU A 569 -6.17 2.38 -5.08
CA GLU A 569 -7.54 2.07 -4.66
C GLU A 569 -8.19 1.01 -5.55
N ARG A 570 -8.05 1.14 -6.88
CA ARG A 570 -8.55 0.16 -7.85
C ARG A 570 -7.82 -1.18 -7.78
N ALA A 571 -6.51 -1.16 -7.54
CA ALA A 571 -5.70 -2.36 -7.35
C ALA A 571 -5.94 -3.06 -6.01
N ALA A 572 -6.27 -2.30 -4.97
CA ALA A 572 -6.53 -2.83 -3.65
C ALA A 572 -7.96 -3.36 -3.48
N THR A 573 -8.96 -2.74 -4.09
CA THR A 573 -10.33 -3.31 -4.20
C THR A 573 -10.32 -4.65 -4.93
N ALA A 574 -9.43 -4.81 -5.92
CA ALA A 574 -9.14 -6.06 -6.60
C ALA A 574 -8.44 -7.11 -5.70
N ALA A 575 -7.47 -6.70 -4.87
CA ALA A 575 -6.81 -7.57 -3.89
C ALA A 575 -7.71 -7.93 -2.68
N ALA A 576 -8.76 -7.14 -2.43
CA ALA A 576 -9.71 -7.31 -1.32
C ALA A 576 -10.62 -8.54 -1.45
N VAL A 577 -10.52 -9.35 -2.53
CA VAL A 577 -11.16 -10.68 -2.59
C VAL A 577 -10.31 -11.76 -1.91
N ALA A 578 -9.39 -11.39 -1.03
CA ALA A 578 -8.83 -12.32 -0.05
C ALA A 578 -9.82 -12.50 1.11
N VAL A 579 -10.89 -13.26 0.88
CA VAL A 579 -11.83 -13.68 1.93
C VAL A 579 -11.12 -14.70 2.84
N ASN A 580 -10.26 -14.24 3.74
CA ASN A 580 -9.80 -15.05 4.86
C ASN A 580 -10.80 -14.97 5.99
N SER A 581 -12.04 -15.33 5.69
CA SER A 581 -13.08 -15.25 6.69
C SER A 581 -12.92 -16.40 7.67
N ALA A 582 -12.49 -16.11 8.89
CA ALA A 582 -12.91 -16.89 10.02
C ALA A 582 -14.44 -16.79 10.11
N LYS A 583 -15.11 -17.91 9.89
CA LYS A 583 -16.57 -17.99 9.90
C LYS A 583 -17.02 -18.50 11.26
N LEU A 584 -17.85 -17.72 11.94
CA LEU A 584 -18.54 -18.18 13.13
C LEU A 584 -20.04 -18.28 12.85
N THR A 585 -20.59 -19.49 12.94
CA THR A 585 -22.02 -19.74 12.83
C THR A 585 -22.62 -19.88 14.22
N THR A 586 -23.58 -19.03 14.54
CA THR A 586 -24.58 -19.29 15.57
C THR A 586 -25.79 -19.95 14.92
N GLU A 587 -26.77 -20.43 15.70
CA GLU A 587 -27.97 -21.12 15.15
C GLU A 587 -28.73 -20.29 14.09
N THR A 588 -28.50 -18.97 13.94
CA THR A 588 -29.16 -18.12 12.94
C THR A 588 -28.31 -17.01 12.30
N VAL A 589 -27.08 -16.75 12.75
CA VAL A 589 -26.24 -15.64 12.26
C VAL A 589 -24.80 -16.13 12.00
N LEU A 590 -24.25 -15.74 10.85
CA LEU A 590 -22.86 -15.88 10.46
C LEU A 590 -22.11 -14.57 10.70
N TYR A 591 -20.97 -14.61 11.38
CA TYR A 591 -20.03 -13.49 11.44
C TYR A 591 -18.87 -13.71 10.49
N LEU A 592 -18.52 -12.66 9.75
CA LEU A 592 -17.47 -12.65 8.73
C LEU A 592 -16.54 -11.48 9.01
N ALA A 593 -15.26 -11.76 9.25
CA ALA A 593 -14.21 -10.73 9.20
C ALA A 593 -13.69 -10.60 7.77
N GLU A 594 -13.50 -9.37 7.33
CA GLU A 594 -12.84 -9.02 6.07
C GLU A 594 -11.77 -7.97 6.32
N PHE A 595 -10.80 -7.93 5.41
CA PHE A 595 -9.85 -6.85 5.32
C PHE A 595 -9.71 -6.35 3.88
N ASN A 596 -9.33 -5.10 3.75
CA ASN A 596 -8.99 -4.48 2.47
C ASN A 596 -7.61 -3.82 2.60
N THR A 597 -6.73 -4.15 1.66
CA THR A 597 -5.33 -3.69 1.63
C THR A 597 -5.20 -2.20 1.29
N TYR A 598 -6.27 -1.57 0.79
CA TYR A 598 -6.37 -0.12 0.64
C TYR A 598 -6.40 0.50 2.02
N ARG A 599 -5.31 1.14 2.46
CA ARG A 599 -5.19 1.76 3.79
C ARG A 599 -5.40 0.81 4.98
N TRP A 600 -5.39 -0.51 4.76
CA TRP A 600 -5.43 -1.54 5.81
C TRP A 600 -6.65 -1.38 6.73
N GLN A 601 -7.83 -1.48 6.12
CA GLN A 601 -9.13 -1.35 6.78
C GLN A 601 -9.74 -2.73 7.01
N GLY A 602 -10.44 -2.90 8.12
CA GLY A 602 -11.21 -4.09 8.43
C GLY A 602 -12.70 -3.84 8.51
N GLU A 603 -13.44 -4.93 8.35
CA GLU A 603 -14.89 -4.97 8.51
C GLU A 603 -15.31 -6.30 9.17
N ILE A 604 -16.33 -6.25 10.02
CA ILE A 604 -16.99 -7.43 10.55
C ILE A 604 -18.48 -7.35 10.20
N TYR A 605 -18.93 -8.31 9.40
CA TYR A 605 -20.31 -8.45 8.99
C TYR A 605 -21.04 -9.44 9.88
N ALA A 606 -22.31 -9.16 10.14
CA ALA A 606 -23.26 -10.15 10.64
C ALA A 606 -24.31 -10.47 9.57
N TYR A 607 -24.27 -11.66 8.99
CA TYR A 607 -25.27 -12.14 8.05
C TYR A 607 -26.25 -13.08 8.72
N LYS A 608 -27.54 -12.88 8.52
CA LYS A 608 -28.53 -13.87 8.94
C LYS A 608 -28.52 -15.05 7.97
N ILE A 609 -28.62 -16.27 8.50
CA ILE A 609 -28.74 -17.48 7.69
C ILE A 609 -30.22 -17.61 7.29
N ALA A 610 -30.49 -17.42 5.99
CA ALA A 610 -31.83 -17.49 5.41
C ALA A 610 -32.39 -18.92 5.42
N ASP A 611 -31.54 -19.92 5.17
CA ASP A 611 -31.90 -21.35 5.25
C ASP A 611 -30.80 -22.16 5.96
N LEU A 612 -31.14 -22.70 7.14
CA LEU A 612 -30.23 -23.50 7.97
C LEU A 612 -29.86 -24.86 7.36
N ASN A 613 -30.59 -25.32 6.34
CA ASN A 613 -30.28 -26.58 5.65
C ASN A 613 -29.26 -26.41 4.54
N THR A 614 -29.24 -25.23 3.90
CA THR A 614 -28.35 -24.92 2.77
C THR A 614 -27.16 -24.05 3.19
N GLY A 615 -27.28 -23.31 4.29
CA GLY A 615 -26.30 -22.30 4.70
C GLY A 615 -26.40 -21.00 3.89
N GLU A 616 -27.48 -20.80 3.14
CA GLU A 616 -27.74 -19.59 2.37
C GLU A 616 -27.88 -18.38 3.30
N LEU A 617 -27.21 -17.28 2.97
CA LEU A 617 -27.22 -16.03 3.73
C LEU A 617 -28.26 -15.06 3.16
N GLU A 618 -28.79 -14.17 4.00
CA GLU A 618 -29.53 -13.00 3.50
C GLU A 618 -28.59 -12.07 2.71
N ASP A 619 -29.10 -11.43 1.65
CA ASP A 619 -28.31 -10.57 0.74
C ASP A 619 -27.73 -9.32 1.43
N THR A 620 -28.28 -8.93 2.58
CA THR A 620 -27.87 -7.73 3.31
C THR A 620 -27.42 -8.12 4.72
N PRO A 621 -26.24 -7.66 5.17
CA PRO A 621 -25.82 -7.90 6.54
C PRO A 621 -26.75 -7.16 7.53
N LYS A 622 -27.03 -7.79 8.67
CA LYS A 622 -27.74 -7.21 9.82
C LYS A 622 -27.05 -5.94 10.31
N TRP A 623 -25.72 -5.95 10.34
CA TRP A 623 -24.87 -4.81 10.67
C TRP A 623 -23.45 -5.03 10.13
N LYS A 624 -22.69 -3.93 10.08
CA LYS A 624 -21.28 -3.85 9.70
C LYS A 624 -20.55 -3.04 10.77
N ALA A 625 -19.64 -3.67 11.49
CA ALA A 625 -18.97 -3.08 12.64
C ALA A 625 -18.06 -1.90 12.27
N GLY A 626 -17.25 -2.02 11.21
CA GLY A 626 -16.35 -0.97 10.73
C GLY A 626 -17.09 0.26 10.25
N GLU A 627 -18.18 0.07 9.51
CA GLU A 627 -19.08 1.16 9.09
C GLU A 627 -19.72 1.89 10.30
N ILE A 628 -20.22 1.15 11.30
CA ILE A 628 -20.82 1.74 12.51
C ILE A 628 -19.77 2.49 13.36
N LEU A 629 -18.58 1.91 13.48
CA LEU A 629 -17.48 2.50 14.24
C LEU A 629 -16.98 3.81 13.59
N SER A 630 -16.91 3.84 12.26
CA SER A 630 -16.36 4.98 11.50
C SER A 630 -17.34 6.12 11.28
N ASP A 631 -18.64 5.89 11.48
CA ASP A 631 -19.69 6.88 11.31
C ASP A 631 -19.81 7.74 12.58
N ALA A 632 -19.34 8.99 12.49
CA ALA A 632 -19.38 9.96 13.59
C ALA A 632 -20.80 10.28 14.11
N THR A 633 -21.86 9.94 13.36
CA THR A 633 -23.24 10.09 13.84
C THR A 633 -23.70 8.91 14.70
N LYS A 634 -22.99 7.79 14.64
CA LYS A 634 -23.27 6.55 15.39
C LYS A 634 -22.29 6.32 16.53
N THR A 635 -21.02 6.71 16.34
CA THR A 635 -19.95 6.54 17.32
C THR A 635 -19.14 7.82 17.45
N ASP A 636 -19.22 8.46 18.61
CA ASP A 636 -18.32 9.55 18.97
C ASP A 636 -17.00 8.96 19.50
N PRO A 637 -15.81 9.35 19.00
CA PRO A 637 -14.53 8.91 19.52
C PRO A 637 -14.37 9.10 21.04
N ASP A 638 -15.01 10.13 21.60
CA ASP A 638 -14.94 10.42 23.03
C ASP A 638 -15.80 9.46 23.87
N ASP A 639 -16.85 8.89 23.28
CA ASP A 639 -17.75 7.88 23.90
C ASP A 639 -17.19 6.45 23.82
N ARG A 640 -16.14 6.21 23.03
CA ARG A 640 -15.53 4.87 22.91
C ARG A 640 -14.88 4.45 24.22
N ILE A 641 -15.10 3.18 24.59
CA ILE A 641 -14.54 2.59 25.81
C ILE A 641 -13.27 1.85 25.42
N ILE A 642 -12.13 2.52 25.59
CA ILE A 642 -10.82 1.99 25.21
C ILE A 642 -9.97 1.89 26.46
N ILE A 643 -9.47 0.69 26.75
CA ILE A 643 -8.65 0.43 27.93
C ILE A 643 -7.33 -0.23 27.52
N THR A 644 -6.30 -0.06 28.34
CA THR A 644 -4.95 -0.62 28.14
C THR A 644 -4.43 -1.20 29.46
N TYR A 645 -3.34 -1.96 29.41
CA TYR A 645 -2.60 -2.38 30.60
C TYR A 645 -1.44 -1.43 30.87
N ASP A 646 -1.17 -1.04 32.12
CA ASP A 646 -0.06 -0.15 32.49
C ASP A 646 1.22 -0.90 32.93
N GLY A 647 1.19 -2.24 32.82
CA GLY A 647 2.23 -3.13 33.34
C GLY A 647 1.89 -3.72 34.71
N THR A 648 0.90 -3.18 35.42
CA THR A 648 0.42 -3.68 36.73
C THR A 648 -1.09 -3.94 36.74
N LYS A 649 -1.88 -3.12 36.05
CA LYS A 649 -3.35 -3.21 36.01
C LYS A 649 -3.94 -2.57 34.76
N GLY A 650 -5.23 -2.81 34.55
CA GLY A 650 -6.00 -2.11 33.52
C GLY A 650 -6.21 -0.63 33.86
N VAL A 651 -6.02 0.25 32.87
CA VAL A 651 -6.27 1.69 32.95
C VAL A 651 -7.02 2.17 31.70
N ALA A 652 -7.64 3.35 31.77
CA ALA A 652 -8.26 3.98 30.62
C ALA A 652 -7.21 4.40 29.59
N PHE A 653 -7.51 4.26 28.29
CA PHE A 653 -6.67 4.82 27.24
C PHE A 653 -6.99 6.31 27.05
N ARG A 654 -6.56 7.09 28.05
CA ARG A 654 -6.71 8.54 28.15
C ARG A 654 -5.37 9.14 28.53
N TRP A 655 -5.07 10.33 28.02
CA TRP A 655 -3.76 10.95 28.21
C TRP A 655 -3.34 11.07 29.67
N ASP A 656 -4.26 11.40 30.58
CA ASP A 656 -3.95 11.54 32.00
C ASP A 656 -3.81 10.20 32.75
N ASP A 657 -4.33 9.11 32.20
CA ASP A 657 -4.39 7.79 32.85
C ASP A 657 -3.28 6.83 32.37
N ILE A 658 -2.75 7.03 31.15
CA ILE A 658 -1.70 6.17 30.60
C ILE A 658 -0.32 6.43 31.23
N SER A 659 0.52 5.39 31.23
CA SER A 659 1.85 5.42 31.83
C SER A 659 2.83 6.32 31.07
N ALA A 660 3.95 6.68 31.71
CA ALA A 660 5.01 7.43 31.03
C ALA A 660 5.62 6.65 29.85
N THR A 661 5.69 5.32 29.92
CA THR A 661 6.17 4.47 28.83
C THR A 661 5.24 4.53 27.62
N HIS A 662 3.93 4.52 27.84
CA HIS A 662 2.94 4.70 26.77
C HIS A 662 3.07 6.07 26.12
N LYS A 663 3.24 7.11 26.92
CA LYS A 663 3.45 8.47 26.41
C LYS A 663 4.71 8.56 25.54
N ASN A 664 5.78 7.84 25.86
CA ASN A 664 7.00 7.85 25.05
C ASN A 664 6.79 7.27 23.64
N ASP A 665 6.02 6.19 23.49
CA ASP A 665 5.61 5.67 22.17
C ASP A 665 4.84 6.76 21.42
N LEU A 666 3.77 7.31 22.03
CA LEU A 666 2.93 8.33 21.41
C LEU A 666 3.65 9.67 21.18
N ASP A 667 4.82 9.89 21.77
CA ASP A 667 5.67 11.05 21.53
C ASP A 667 6.68 10.80 20.39
N THR A 668 6.68 9.62 19.78
CA THR A 668 7.59 9.27 18.69
C THR A 668 7.00 9.67 17.35
N THR A 669 7.63 10.62 16.65
CA THR A 669 7.26 11.02 15.29
C THR A 669 7.65 9.96 14.25
N PRO A 670 7.08 9.99 13.03
CA PRO A 670 7.50 9.11 11.93
C PRO A 670 9.01 9.08 11.62
N ALA A 671 9.73 10.17 11.93
CA ALA A 671 11.18 10.28 11.74
C ALA A 671 12.00 9.80 12.97
N GLY A 672 11.35 9.32 14.03
CA GLY A 672 11.99 8.88 15.28
C GLY A 672 12.39 10.01 16.22
N ALA A 673 11.97 11.24 15.95
CA ALA A 673 12.16 12.37 16.85
C ALA A 673 11.03 12.44 17.89
N THR A 674 11.32 13.07 19.04
CA THR A 674 10.31 13.39 20.06
C THR A 674 9.41 14.53 19.58
N SER A 675 8.10 14.33 19.67
CA SER A 675 7.05 15.26 19.25
C SER A 675 6.78 16.34 20.30
N SER A 676 5.75 17.16 20.08
CA SER A 676 5.23 18.04 21.14
C SER A 676 4.19 17.30 21.98
N ALA A 677 4.04 17.67 23.27
CA ALA A 677 3.01 17.06 24.12
C ALA A 677 1.58 17.18 23.55
N ALA A 678 1.30 18.26 22.81
CA ALA A 678 0.01 18.45 22.14
C ALA A 678 -0.18 17.50 20.94
N GLU A 679 0.90 17.21 20.21
CA GLU A 679 0.89 16.26 19.10
C GLU A 679 0.75 14.82 19.61
N ALA A 680 1.45 14.46 20.69
CA ALA A 680 1.32 13.15 21.32
C ALA A 680 -0.10 12.88 21.88
N GLU A 681 -0.72 13.90 22.49
CA GLU A 681 -2.12 13.82 22.94
C GLU A 681 -3.08 13.75 21.74
N ALA A 682 -2.81 14.51 20.68
CA ALA A 682 -3.57 14.43 19.43
C ALA A 682 -3.46 13.05 18.76
N LEU A 683 -2.29 12.39 18.84
CA LEU A 683 -2.09 11.04 18.35
C LEU A 683 -2.90 10.02 19.16
N LEU A 684 -2.95 10.18 20.49
CA LEU A 684 -3.84 9.38 21.33
C LEU A 684 -5.29 9.51 20.85
N ASN A 685 -5.76 10.75 20.65
CA ASN A 685 -7.14 10.97 20.20
C ASN A 685 -7.37 10.45 18.78
N TYR A 686 -6.36 10.51 17.91
CA TYR A 686 -6.39 9.87 16.60
C TYR A 686 -6.61 8.36 16.71
N LEU A 687 -5.87 7.66 17.58
CA LEU A 687 -6.06 6.23 17.85
C LEU A 687 -7.45 5.93 18.44
N ARG A 688 -7.98 6.85 19.26
CA ARG A 688 -9.37 6.78 19.73
C ARG A 688 -10.40 7.04 18.63
N GLY A 689 -10.02 7.59 17.49
CA GLY A 689 -10.89 7.76 16.33
C GLY A 689 -11.14 9.20 15.91
N GLU A 690 -10.49 10.18 16.54
CA GLU A 690 -10.55 11.58 16.09
C GLU A 690 -9.83 11.72 14.74
N ARG A 691 -10.46 12.43 13.79
CA ARG A 691 -9.97 12.54 12.42
C ARG A 691 -9.43 13.92 12.05
N VAL A 692 -9.45 14.88 13.00
CA VAL A 692 -9.14 16.30 12.72
C VAL A 692 -7.71 16.54 12.24
N ASN A 693 -6.76 15.67 12.63
CA ASN A 693 -5.35 15.77 12.26
C ASN A 693 -4.95 14.79 11.14
N GLU A 694 -5.93 14.14 10.49
CA GLU A 694 -5.68 13.31 9.31
C GLU A 694 -5.39 14.21 8.10
N GLY A 695 -4.21 14.04 7.49
CA GLY A 695 -3.75 14.85 6.35
C GLY A 695 -3.60 16.35 6.61
N ASN A 696 -3.78 16.80 7.86
CA ASN A 696 -3.81 18.20 8.27
C ASN A 696 -3.11 18.38 9.63
N ASN A 697 -2.64 19.61 9.93
CA ASN A 697 -1.90 19.98 11.15
C ASN A 697 -0.62 19.18 11.40
N TYR A 698 -0.77 17.95 11.91
CA TYR A 698 0.31 16.99 12.21
C TYR A 698 0.47 15.94 11.11
N SER A 699 -0.34 16.00 10.05
CA SER A 699 -0.29 15.11 8.90
C SER A 699 -0.36 13.64 9.31
N PHE A 700 -1.27 13.27 10.20
CA PHE A 700 -1.50 11.86 10.51
C PHE A 700 -2.09 11.15 9.29
N ARG A 701 -1.83 9.85 9.20
CA ARG A 701 -2.35 8.95 8.18
C ARG A 701 -3.87 9.11 8.04
N VAL A 702 -4.33 9.35 6.82
CA VAL A 702 -5.77 9.40 6.54
C VAL A 702 -6.33 7.98 6.52
N ARG A 703 -7.39 7.72 7.28
CA ARG A 703 -8.02 6.40 7.38
C ARG A 703 -9.34 6.35 6.62
N SER A 704 -9.67 5.25 5.99
CA SER A 704 -11.02 5.01 5.45
C SER A 704 -11.95 4.43 6.51
N SER A 705 -11.46 3.51 7.33
CA SER A 705 -12.15 2.90 8.48
C SER A 705 -11.40 3.14 9.79
N LEU A 706 -12.13 3.24 10.90
CA LEU A 706 -11.56 3.22 12.25
C LEU A 706 -11.26 1.82 12.75
N LEU A 707 -11.86 0.78 12.15
CA LEU A 707 -11.53 -0.62 12.42
C LEU A 707 -10.36 -1.02 11.52
N GLY A 708 -9.25 -1.41 12.13
CA GLY A 708 -8.11 -1.98 11.43
C GLY A 708 -8.43 -3.32 10.77
N ASP A 709 -7.61 -3.73 9.82
CA ASP A 709 -7.78 -5.00 9.14
C ASP A 709 -7.77 -6.21 10.10
N VAL A 710 -8.64 -7.17 9.83
CA VAL A 710 -8.77 -8.43 10.58
C VAL A 710 -8.30 -9.56 9.67
N VAL A 711 -7.01 -9.89 9.75
CA VAL A 711 -6.38 -10.84 8.81
C VAL A 711 -6.49 -12.29 9.26
N ASN A 712 -6.02 -12.59 10.48
CA ASN A 712 -6.01 -13.95 11.01
C ASN A 712 -6.84 -14.11 12.30
N SER A 713 -7.20 -13.02 12.97
CA SER A 713 -7.98 -13.08 14.20
C SER A 713 -9.44 -13.36 13.90
N GLY A 714 -9.87 -14.60 14.13
CA GLY A 714 -11.25 -14.97 13.88
C GLY A 714 -12.23 -14.37 14.88
N PRO A 715 -13.42 -13.88 14.44
CA PRO A 715 -14.46 -13.44 15.36
C PRO A 715 -14.92 -14.59 16.27
N VAL A 716 -14.97 -14.36 17.57
CA VAL A 716 -15.45 -15.32 18.58
C VAL A 716 -16.64 -14.77 19.35
N TYR A 717 -17.70 -15.56 19.45
CA TYR A 717 -18.94 -15.20 20.13
C TYR A 717 -18.92 -15.66 21.59
N VAL A 718 -19.27 -14.74 22.49
CA VAL A 718 -19.58 -15.03 23.88
C VAL A 718 -21.00 -14.57 24.15
N GLY A 719 -21.86 -15.52 24.54
CA GLY A 719 -23.22 -15.25 25.00
C GLY A 719 -23.54 -16.17 26.16
N LYS A 720 -24.77 -16.68 26.29
CA LYS A 720 -25.10 -17.67 27.33
C LYS A 720 -24.06 -18.82 27.40
N PRO A 721 -23.57 -19.22 28.58
CA PRO A 721 -22.57 -20.29 28.68
C PRO A 721 -23.07 -21.60 28.05
N ASN A 722 -22.26 -22.19 27.17
CA ASN A 722 -22.61 -23.43 26.45
C ASN A 722 -21.68 -24.61 26.75
N LEU A 723 -20.61 -24.41 27.54
CA LEU A 723 -19.68 -25.48 27.90
C LEU A 723 -20.37 -26.56 28.76
N ASN A 724 -19.67 -27.67 28.96
CA ASN A 724 -20.16 -28.83 29.71
C ASN A 724 -19.23 -29.17 30.88
N TRP A 725 -18.76 -28.15 31.62
CA TRP A 725 -17.96 -28.42 32.82
C TRP A 725 -18.76 -29.26 33.84
N PRO A 726 -18.15 -30.30 34.42
CA PRO A 726 -18.81 -31.15 35.42
C PRO A 726 -19.19 -30.43 36.72
N ASP A 727 -20.22 -30.96 37.40
CA ASP A 727 -20.64 -30.53 38.74
C ASP A 727 -20.07 -31.44 39.86
N PHE A 728 -18.93 -32.08 39.60
CA PHE A 728 -18.24 -32.97 40.54
C PHE A 728 -16.73 -32.71 40.54
N ALA A 729 -16.07 -33.07 41.65
CA ALA A 729 -14.63 -32.85 41.83
C ALA A 729 -13.82 -33.42 40.65
N PRO A 730 -12.80 -32.70 40.14
CA PRO A 730 -12.16 -31.52 40.75
C PRO A 730 -12.89 -30.18 40.54
N PHE A 731 -14.01 -30.17 39.82
CA PHE A 731 -14.82 -28.96 39.62
C PHE A 731 -15.64 -28.61 40.87
N PRO A 732 -16.07 -27.34 41.01
CA PRO A 732 -16.95 -26.87 42.08
C PRO A 732 -18.20 -27.74 42.28
N THR A 733 -18.56 -27.96 43.54
CA THR A 733 -19.76 -28.72 43.96
C THR A 733 -20.61 -27.89 44.92
N GLY A 734 -21.79 -28.39 45.30
CA GLY A 734 -22.72 -27.66 46.19
C GLY A 734 -23.45 -26.53 45.46
N ASP A 735 -23.42 -25.32 46.02
CA ASP A 735 -24.11 -24.12 45.50
C ASP A 735 -23.23 -23.27 44.57
N LYS A 736 -22.15 -23.86 44.03
CA LYS A 736 -21.14 -23.20 43.19
C LYS A 736 -20.92 -23.95 41.89
N LYS A 737 -21.87 -24.80 41.52
CA LYS A 737 -21.77 -25.68 40.36
C LYS A 737 -21.69 -24.86 39.08
N TYR A 738 -21.12 -25.48 38.05
CA TYR A 738 -21.12 -24.84 36.74
C TYR A 738 -22.55 -24.72 36.20
N SER A 739 -23.42 -25.71 36.46
CA SER A 739 -24.83 -25.62 36.09
C SER A 739 -25.56 -24.41 36.70
N ASP A 740 -25.21 -24.00 37.93
CA ASP A 740 -25.76 -22.80 38.55
C ASP A 740 -25.27 -21.53 37.82
N PHE A 741 -24.00 -21.49 37.42
CA PHE A 741 -23.45 -20.40 36.62
C PHE A 741 -24.11 -20.31 35.23
N LYS A 742 -24.34 -21.45 34.55
CA LYS A 742 -25.07 -21.49 33.28
C LYS A 742 -26.46 -20.87 33.42
N VAL A 743 -27.15 -21.13 34.53
CA VAL A 743 -28.47 -20.57 34.83
C VAL A 743 -28.37 -19.07 35.12
N ALA A 744 -27.38 -18.64 35.91
CA ALA A 744 -27.19 -17.23 36.26
C ALA A 744 -26.86 -16.35 35.05
N GLN A 745 -26.21 -16.90 34.02
CA GLN A 745 -25.76 -16.19 32.82
C GLN A 745 -26.62 -16.49 31.58
N GLN A 746 -27.85 -17.00 31.73
CA GLN A 746 -28.70 -17.33 30.57
C GLN A 746 -29.08 -16.12 29.71
N ASP A 747 -29.18 -14.95 30.34
CA ASP A 747 -29.57 -13.69 29.70
C ASP A 747 -28.37 -12.79 29.36
N ARG A 748 -27.14 -13.34 29.41
CA ARG A 748 -25.93 -12.58 29.08
C ARG A 748 -25.99 -12.08 27.64
N GLU A 749 -25.75 -10.78 27.45
CA GLU A 749 -25.66 -10.15 26.13
C GLU A 749 -24.62 -10.87 25.26
N GLY A 750 -24.98 -11.11 24.00
CA GLY A 750 -24.05 -11.68 23.03
C GLY A 750 -23.03 -10.66 22.57
N VAL A 751 -21.75 -11.03 22.58
CA VAL A 751 -20.64 -10.16 22.17
C VAL A 751 -19.72 -10.92 21.23
N ILE A 752 -19.23 -10.23 20.20
CA ILE A 752 -18.28 -10.74 19.20
C ILE A 752 -16.93 -10.10 19.49
N TYR A 753 -15.92 -10.91 19.75
CA TYR A 753 -14.54 -10.46 19.98
C TYR A 753 -13.67 -10.78 18.78
N ALA A 754 -12.86 -9.82 18.34
CA ALA A 754 -11.87 -10.01 17.28
C ALA A 754 -10.68 -9.09 17.51
N GLY A 755 -9.48 -9.60 17.27
CA GLY A 755 -8.27 -8.78 17.17
C GLY A 755 -8.19 -8.08 15.83
N SER A 756 -7.67 -6.86 15.81
CA SER A 756 -7.44 -6.10 14.58
C SER A 756 -6.06 -5.44 14.57
N ASN A 757 -5.57 -5.13 13.38
CA ASN A 757 -4.25 -4.54 13.16
C ASN A 757 -4.23 -3.00 13.33
N ASP A 758 -5.29 -2.40 13.89
CA ASP A 758 -5.24 -1.06 14.47
C ASP A 758 -4.70 -1.04 15.92
N GLY A 759 -4.21 -2.18 16.40
CA GLY A 759 -3.65 -2.33 17.74
C GLY A 759 -4.63 -2.87 18.79
N MET A 760 -5.90 -3.09 18.44
CA MET A 760 -6.95 -3.39 19.41
C MET A 760 -7.54 -4.80 19.27
N LEU A 761 -7.92 -5.37 20.42
CA LEU A 761 -9.00 -6.36 20.47
C LEU A 761 -10.32 -5.61 20.66
N HIS A 762 -11.26 -5.79 19.73
CA HIS A 762 -12.59 -5.18 19.80
C HIS A 762 -13.65 -6.17 20.29
N ALA A 763 -14.66 -5.64 20.97
CA ALA A 763 -15.85 -6.35 21.41
C ALA A 763 -17.10 -5.65 20.85
N PHE A 764 -17.83 -6.31 19.95
CA PHE A 764 -19.03 -5.76 19.30
C PHE A 764 -20.30 -6.43 19.82
N SER A 765 -21.35 -5.64 20.08
CA SER A 765 -22.68 -6.16 20.46
C SER A 765 -23.24 -7.02 19.33
N GLU A 766 -23.65 -8.25 19.64
CA GLU A 766 -24.30 -9.16 18.68
C GLU A 766 -25.57 -8.56 18.06
N THR A 767 -26.29 -7.76 18.85
CA THR A 767 -27.57 -7.22 18.44
C THR A 767 -27.40 -6.04 17.51
N THR A 768 -26.45 -5.15 17.78
CA THR A 768 -26.36 -3.84 17.13
C THR A 768 -25.11 -3.64 16.26
N GLY A 769 -24.06 -4.43 16.44
CA GLY A 769 -22.75 -4.20 15.83
C GLY A 769 -21.98 -3.02 16.44
N LYS A 770 -22.51 -2.35 17.47
CA LYS A 770 -21.81 -1.26 18.17
C LYS A 770 -20.65 -1.81 18.99
N GLU A 771 -19.51 -1.12 18.96
CA GLU A 771 -18.37 -1.40 19.83
C GLU A 771 -18.74 -1.16 21.30
N LEU A 772 -18.54 -2.18 22.14
CA LEU A 772 -18.79 -2.16 23.58
C LEU A 772 -17.50 -1.96 24.38
N LEU A 773 -16.35 -2.41 23.84
CA LEU A 773 -15.03 -2.34 24.46
C LEU A 773 -13.97 -2.49 23.38
N ALA A 774 -12.86 -1.76 23.51
CA ALA A 774 -11.61 -2.04 22.84
C ALA A 774 -10.46 -2.15 23.86
N TYR A 775 -9.58 -3.13 23.66
CA TYR A 775 -8.40 -3.37 24.50
C TYR A 775 -7.13 -3.21 23.69
N ILE A 776 -6.20 -2.35 24.16
CA ILE A 776 -4.87 -2.17 23.59
C ILE A 776 -3.85 -2.88 24.50
N PRO A 777 -3.16 -3.93 24.00
CA PRO A 777 -2.13 -4.58 24.78
C PRO A 777 -0.90 -3.70 25.05
N ASN A 778 -0.35 -3.77 26.27
CA ASN A 778 0.88 -3.05 26.64
C ASN A 778 2.11 -3.52 25.84
N ILE A 779 2.11 -4.79 25.42
CA ILE A 779 3.17 -5.38 24.57
C ILE A 779 3.40 -4.62 23.25
N LEU A 780 2.40 -3.86 22.76
CA LEU A 780 2.49 -3.19 21.47
C LEU A 780 3.23 -1.86 21.52
N TYR A 781 3.44 -1.27 22.70
CA TYR A 781 4.05 0.05 22.81
C TYR A 781 5.57 -0.03 22.55
N SER A 782 6.05 0.84 21.67
CA SER A 782 7.46 0.89 21.27
C SER A 782 7.84 2.29 20.76
N THR A 783 9.09 2.68 20.97
CA THR A 783 9.66 3.93 20.44
C THR A 783 10.46 3.72 19.15
N GLU A 784 10.47 2.50 18.60
CA GLU A 784 11.13 2.23 17.32
C GLU A 784 10.26 2.75 16.16
N THR A 785 10.89 3.39 15.17
CA THR A 785 10.21 4.13 14.08
C THR A 785 9.27 3.33 13.18
N THR A 786 9.32 2.00 13.25
CA THR A 786 8.52 1.08 12.41
C THR A 786 7.65 0.13 13.23
N SER A 787 7.46 0.42 14.52
CA SER A 787 6.59 -0.34 15.44
C SER A 787 5.94 0.62 16.45
N GLY A 788 5.20 0.11 17.44
CA GLY A 788 4.49 1.00 18.37
C GLY A 788 3.14 1.45 17.81
N LEU A 789 2.34 2.09 18.66
CA LEU A 789 1.06 2.64 18.24
C LEU A 789 1.24 3.94 17.45
N HIS A 790 2.33 4.69 17.68
CA HIS A 790 2.61 5.88 16.88
C HIS A 790 2.75 5.59 15.39
N TYR A 791 3.27 4.42 15.04
CA TYR A 791 3.47 4.03 13.64
C TYR A 791 2.15 3.95 12.85
N LEU A 792 1.01 3.67 13.51
CA LEU A 792 -0.33 3.67 12.87
C LEU A 792 -0.78 5.04 12.35
N SER A 793 -0.13 6.12 12.79
CA SER A 793 -0.37 7.49 12.31
C SER A 793 0.59 7.94 11.20
N ASN A 794 1.58 7.13 10.84
CA ASN A 794 2.55 7.49 9.81
C ASN A 794 1.87 7.56 8.42
N PRO A 795 1.96 8.68 7.68
CA PRO A 795 1.45 8.77 6.31
C PRO A 795 1.95 7.68 5.37
N ASN A 796 3.19 7.24 5.59
CA ASN A 796 3.87 6.19 4.83
C ASN A 796 3.77 4.83 5.54
N TYR A 797 2.72 4.59 6.31
CA TYR A 797 2.50 3.34 7.04
C TYR A 797 2.57 2.14 6.11
N ILE A 798 3.51 1.24 6.40
CA ILE A 798 3.57 -0.09 5.83
C ILE A 798 2.91 -1.04 6.85
N HIS A 799 2.08 -1.95 6.38
CA HIS A 799 1.34 -2.83 7.26
C HIS A 799 2.23 -3.60 8.23
N GLN A 800 1.77 -3.63 9.48
CA GLN A 800 2.31 -4.41 10.57
C GLN A 800 1.16 -5.19 11.19
N TYR A 801 1.44 -6.44 11.57
CA TYR A 801 0.52 -7.14 12.45
C TYR A 801 0.54 -6.49 13.84
N TYR A 802 -0.63 -6.40 14.49
CA TYR A 802 -0.76 -6.05 15.90
C TYR A 802 -1.48 -7.18 16.64
N VAL A 803 -2.79 -7.06 16.89
CA VAL A 803 -3.58 -8.09 17.58
C VAL A 803 -4.20 -9.03 16.56
N ASP A 804 -3.52 -10.13 16.28
CA ASP A 804 -3.87 -10.98 15.12
C ASP A 804 -4.19 -12.45 15.48
N LEU A 805 -4.09 -12.85 16.75
CA LEU A 805 -4.49 -14.20 17.18
C LEU A 805 -6.00 -14.29 17.39
N THR A 806 -6.63 -15.38 16.94
CA THR A 806 -8.01 -15.70 17.31
C THR A 806 -8.11 -15.85 18.83
N PRO A 807 -9.01 -15.12 19.52
CA PRO A 807 -9.12 -15.20 20.97
C PRO A 807 -9.65 -16.55 21.45
N SER A 808 -9.02 -17.13 22.46
CA SER A 808 -9.52 -18.33 23.14
C SER A 808 -10.45 -17.97 24.29
N ILE A 809 -11.63 -18.60 24.34
CA ILE A 809 -12.63 -18.35 25.40
C ILE A 809 -12.82 -19.60 26.25
N SER A 810 -12.90 -19.43 27.57
CA SER A 810 -13.36 -20.51 28.46
C SER A 810 -13.95 -19.97 29.75
N ASP A 811 -14.79 -20.78 30.39
CA ASP A 811 -15.26 -20.53 31.74
C ASP A 811 -14.32 -21.18 32.75
N VAL A 812 -13.81 -20.39 33.68
CA VAL A 812 -12.86 -20.81 34.71
C VAL A 812 -13.39 -20.49 36.10
N PHE A 813 -12.94 -21.24 37.11
CA PHE A 813 -13.38 -21.03 38.50
C PHE A 813 -12.22 -20.58 39.37
N PHE A 814 -12.31 -19.35 39.88
CA PHE A 814 -11.35 -18.78 40.82
C PHE A 814 -12.02 -17.74 41.71
N ASN A 815 -11.38 -17.36 42.82
CA ASN A 815 -11.97 -16.45 43.82
C ASN A 815 -13.40 -16.84 44.23
N ASN A 816 -13.64 -18.15 44.27
CA ASN A 816 -14.91 -18.74 44.66
C ASN A 816 -16.11 -18.41 43.74
N GLN A 817 -15.85 -18.06 42.48
CA GLN A 817 -16.85 -17.73 41.46
C GLN A 817 -16.41 -18.27 40.09
N TRP A 818 -17.39 -18.47 39.21
CA TRP A 818 -17.15 -18.76 37.80
C TRP A 818 -17.02 -17.45 37.02
N HIS A 819 -16.06 -17.41 36.11
CA HIS A 819 -15.77 -16.28 35.23
C HIS A 819 -15.61 -16.80 33.80
N THR A 820 -16.03 -16.02 32.81
CA THR A 820 -15.66 -16.23 31.42
C THR A 820 -14.44 -15.38 31.11
N ILE A 821 -13.35 -16.02 30.69
CA ILE A 821 -12.11 -15.35 30.34
C ILE A 821 -11.87 -15.44 28.84
N LEU A 822 -11.20 -14.43 28.32
CA LEU A 822 -10.69 -14.35 26.96
C LEU A 822 -9.16 -14.29 27.03
N ILE A 823 -8.49 -15.12 26.24
CA ILE A 823 -7.04 -15.07 26.07
C ILE A 823 -6.74 -14.75 24.61
N GLY A 824 -6.11 -13.60 24.38
CA GLY A 824 -5.71 -13.13 23.06
C GLY A 824 -4.19 -13.14 22.89
N GLY A 825 -3.73 -12.90 21.67
CA GLY A 825 -2.30 -12.86 21.33
C GLY A 825 -2.07 -12.10 20.03
N LEU A 826 -0.80 -11.98 19.66
CA LEU A 826 -0.38 -11.03 18.64
C LEU A 826 0.10 -11.70 17.35
N ARG A 827 0.37 -13.02 17.35
CA ARG A 827 1.00 -13.73 16.20
C ARG A 827 2.23 -12.98 15.70
N GLY A 828 2.22 -12.53 14.44
CA GLY A 828 3.30 -11.75 13.85
C GLY A 828 3.49 -10.38 14.50
N GLY A 829 2.50 -9.86 15.24
CA GLY A 829 2.52 -8.51 15.80
C GLY A 829 3.31 -8.33 17.09
N GLY A 830 3.56 -9.40 17.85
CA GLY A 830 4.37 -9.28 19.06
C GLY A 830 4.62 -10.59 19.79
N LYS A 831 5.45 -10.52 20.84
CA LYS A 831 5.85 -11.66 21.67
C LYS A 831 5.10 -11.66 22.98
N GLY A 832 3.78 -11.89 22.91
CA GLY A 832 2.97 -11.89 24.11
C GLY A 832 1.56 -12.43 23.92
N ILE A 833 0.95 -12.73 25.06
CA ILE A 833 -0.44 -13.16 25.24
C ILE A 833 -1.02 -12.33 26.38
N PHE A 834 -2.31 -12.01 26.28
CA PHE A 834 -3.02 -11.26 27.31
C PHE A 834 -4.33 -11.94 27.68
N ALA A 835 -4.83 -11.68 28.89
CA ALA A 835 -6.10 -12.21 29.37
C ALA A 835 -7.04 -11.10 29.86
N LEU A 836 -8.32 -11.24 29.49
CA LEU A 836 -9.41 -10.35 29.90
C LEU A 836 -10.52 -11.14 30.58
N ASN A 837 -11.14 -10.54 31.59
CA ASN A 837 -12.39 -11.01 32.17
C ASN A 837 -13.57 -10.46 31.35
N VAL A 838 -14.23 -11.34 30.61
CA VAL A 838 -15.35 -11.01 29.72
C VAL A 838 -16.67 -11.58 30.22
N THR A 839 -16.78 -11.82 31.54
CA THR A 839 -17.95 -12.46 32.14
C THR A 839 -19.23 -11.65 31.93
N ASP A 840 -19.17 -10.34 32.15
CA ASP A 840 -20.32 -9.44 32.15
C ASP A 840 -20.04 -8.21 31.25
N PRO A 841 -20.62 -8.17 30.03
CA PRO A 841 -20.45 -7.01 29.14
C PRO A 841 -21.03 -5.71 29.69
N SER A 842 -21.97 -5.76 30.65
CA SER A 842 -22.63 -4.55 31.17
C SER A 842 -21.73 -3.67 32.04
N ILE A 843 -20.58 -4.21 32.49
CA ILE A 843 -19.60 -3.47 33.28
C ILE A 843 -18.53 -2.77 32.42
N TYR A 844 -18.53 -2.95 31.10
CA TYR A 844 -17.55 -2.29 30.23
C TYR A 844 -17.65 -0.78 30.32
N LYS A 845 -16.63 -0.19 30.97
CA LYS A 845 -16.41 1.23 31.23
C LYS A 845 -14.93 1.44 31.48
N GLU A 846 -14.41 2.62 31.13
CA GLU A 846 -13.01 2.99 31.38
C GLU A 846 -12.68 2.93 32.89
N ASP A 847 -13.59 3.39 33.76
CA ASP A 847 -13.46 3.30 35.23
C ASP A 847 -13.34 1.87 35.78
N ASN A 848 -13.77 0.86 35.01
CA ASN A 848 -13.74 -0.55 35.40
C ASN A 848 -12.55 -1.30 34.78
N ALA A 849 -11.61 -0.62 34.13
CA ALA A 849 -10.49 -1.25 33.42
C ALA A 849 -9.72 -2.28 34.29
N GLU A 850 -9.44 -1.95 35.55
CA GLU A 850 -8.75 -2.84 36.51
C GLU A 850 -9.52 -4.15 36.79
N SER A 851 -10.84 -4.17 36.61
CA SER A 851 -11.65 -5.39 36.78
C SER A 851 -11.78 -6.23 35.51
N ILE A 852 -11.45 -5.63 34.36
CA ILE A 852 -11.57 -6.26 33.03
C ILE A 852 -10.22 -6.84 32.60
N VAL A 853 -9.13 -6.08 32.71
CA VAL A 853 -7.80 -6.54 32.31
C VAL A 853 -7.21 -7.44 33.41
N MET A 854 -6.91 -8.69 33.08
CA MET A 854 -6.37 -9.64 34.06
C MET A 854 -4.85 -9.56 34.13
N TRP A 855 -4.16 -9.72 32.99
CA TRP A 855 -2.71 -9.74 32.90
C TRP A 855 -2.22 -9.81 31.45
N GLU A 856 -0.92 -9.56 31.25
CA GLU A 856 -0.17 -9.87 30.03
C GLU A 856 1.05 -10.71 30.37
N PHE A 857 1.39 -11.69 29.53
CA PHE A 857 2.60 -12.53 29.63
C PHE A 857 3.46 -12.35 28.39
N THR A 858 4.72 -11.96 28.57
CA THR A 858 5.59 -11.40 27.53
C THR A 858 6.97 -12.06 27.53
N ASP A 859 7.80 -11.74 26.52
CA ASP A 859 9.21 -12.13 26.51
C ASP A 859 10.07 -11.41 27.57
N GLY A 860 9.54 -10.35 28.20
CA GLY A 860 10.11 -9.74 29.40
C GLY A 860 9.93 -10.59 30.65
N ASP A 861 8.88 -11.42 30.70
CA ASP A 861 8.63 -12.37 31.80
C ASP A 861 9.44 -13.66 31.62
N ASP A 862 9.52 -14.15 30.38
CA ASP A 862 10.37 -15.28 30.00
C ASP A 862 10.88 -15.14 28.56
N SER A 863 12.19 -14.99 28.37
CA SER A 863 12.79 -14.78 27.06
C SER A 863 12.65 -15.96 26.07
N ASP A 864 12.23 -17.15 26.53
CA ASP A 864 11.87 -18.26 25.64
C ASP A 864 10.51 -18.03 24.95
N LEU A 865 9.75 -16.97 25.28
CA LEU A 865 8.56 -16.56 24.55
C LEU A 865 8.93 -15.80 23.26
N GLY A 866 8.28 -16.19 22.17
CA GLY A 866 8.41 -15.60 20.85
C GLY A 866 7.07 -15.10 20.31
N ARG A 867 6.99 -14.92 19.00
CA ARG A 867 5.78 -14.50 18.26
C ARG A 867 4.69 -15.58 18.40
N THR A 868 3.53 -15.22 18.96
CA THR A 868 2.55 -16.17 19.53
C THR A 868 1.54 -16.69 18.49
N TYR A 869 1.92 -17.71 17.71
CA TYR A 869 1.07 -18.32 16.66
C TYR A 869 0.14 -19.45 17.16
N SER A 870 0.43 -20.03 18.32
CA SER A 870 -0.35 -21.11 18.91
C SER A 870 -1.58 -20.55 19.63
N GLU A 871 -2.78 -21.04 19.29
CA GLU A 871 -4.04 -20.66 19.96
C GLU A 871 -4.09 -21.30 21.38
N PRO A 872 -4.15 -20.50 22.46
CA PRO A 872 -4.08 -21.02 23.82
C PRO A 872 -5.23 -21.95 24.16
N GLN A 873 -4.92 -23.08 24.79
CA GLN A 873 -5.90 -24.02 25.32
C GLN A 873 -6.09 -23.78 26.82
N ILE A 874 -7.34 -23.55 27.25
CA ILE A 874 -7.67 -23.31 28.66
C ILE A 874 -8.20 -24.59 29.28
N ALA A 875 -7.56 -25.05 30.36
CA ALA A 875 -7.92 -26.30 31.02
C ALA A 875 -7.75 -26.25 32.55
N LEU A 876 -8.43 -27.17 33.25
CA LEU A 876 -8.20 -27.44 34.66
C LEU A 876 -7.12 -28.52 34.80
N ALA A 877 -5.97 -28.16 35.35
CA ALA A 877 -4.86 -29.09 35.56
C ALA A 877 -5.09 -30.01 36.77
N ASN A 878 -4.34 -31.13 36.83
CA ASN A 878 -4.46 -32.14 37.89
C ASN A 878 -4.19 -31.61 39.32
N ASN A 879 -3.50 -30.47 39.44
CA ASN A 879 -3.26 -29.78 40.71
C ASN A 879 -4.43 -28.86 41.12
N GLY A 880 -5.53 -28.84 40.36
CA GLY A 880 -6.71 -28.02 40.62
C GLY A 880 -6.60 -26.56 40.19
N LYS A 881 -5.54 -26.18 39.46
CA LYS A 881 -5.34 -24.83 38.93
C LYS A 881 -5.85 -24.74 37.49
N TRP A 882 -6.48 -23.62 37.15
CA TRP A 882 -6.83 -23.31 35.78
C TRP A 882 -5.59 -22.77 35.06
N VAL A 883 -5.28 -23.33 33.91
CA VAL A 883 -4.07 -23.01 33.16
C VAL A 883 -4.39 -22.68 31.70
N ALA A 884 -3.58 -21.80 31.12
CA ALA A 884 -3.49 -21.57 29.70
C ALA A 884 -2.27 -22.32 29.14
N VAL A 885 -2.48 -23.15 28.12
CA VAL A 885 -1.43 -23.99 27.52
C VAL A 885 -1.23 -23.54 26.08
N PHE A 886 -0.01 -23.12 25.73
CA PHE A 886 0.32 -22.62 24.40
C PHE A 886 1.78 -22.87 24.06
N GLY A 887 2.09 -22.96 22.78
CA GLY A 887 3.47 -23.03 22.29
C GLY A 887 4.19 -21.69 22.42
N ASN A 888 5.50 -21.72 22.64
CA ASN A 888 6.31 -20.53 22.84
C ASN A 888 6.43 -19.63 21.61
N GLY A 889 6.09 -20.11 20.42
CA GLY A 889 6.15 -19.30 19.21
C GLY A 889 7.57 -19.07 18.67
N TYR A 890 7.65 -18.37 17.54
CA TYR A 890 8.88 -18.19 16.76
C TYR A 890 9.72 -17.00 17.23
N ASN A 891 11.01 -16.98 16.92
CA ASN A 891 11.92 -15.85 17.20
C ASN A 891 12.00 -15.49 18.69
N ASN A 892 12.05 -16.50 19.56
CA ASN A 892 12.34 -16.30 20.99
C ASN A 892 13.81 -15.87 21.18
N LEU A 893 14.07 -15.03 22.20
CA LEU A 893 15.40 -14.46 22.50
C LEU A 893 16.15 -15.24 23.59
N GLY A 894 15.56 -16.33 24.07
CA GLY A 894 16.10 -17.15 25.14
C GLY A 894 17.03 -18.24 24.60
N SER A 895 16.63 -19.50 24.73
CA SER A 895 17.45 -20.64 24.32
C SER A 895 17.37 -20.95 22.82
N GLY A 896 16.47 -20.32 22.08
CA GLY A 896 16.16 -20.68 20.70
C GLY A 896 15.48 -22.05 20.57
N GLU A 897 15.00 -22.63 21.68
CA GLU A 897 14.33 -23.93 21.68
C GLU A 897 12.82 -23.74 21.58
N SER A 898 12.15 -24.70 20.94
CA SER A 898 10.70 -24.83 21.03
C SER A 898 10.29 -25.36 22.41
N ALA A 899 9.27 -24.74 22.98
CA ALA A 899 8.78 -25.04 24.32
C ALA A 899 7.25 -24.90 24.40
N LEU A 900 6.66 -25.65 25.33
CA LEU A 900 5.28 -25.51 25.72
C LEU A 900 5.21 -24.70 27.02
N PHE A 901 4.44 -23.62 27.03
CA PHE A 901 4.10 -22.87 28.23
C PHE A 901 2.77 -23.38 28.81
N ILE A 902 2.74 -23.50 30.13
CA ILE A 902 1.55 -23.80 30.93
C ILE A 902 1.49 -22.73 32.02
N VAL A 903 0.69 -21.70 31.78
CA VAL A 903 0.61 -20.51 32.64
C VAL A 903 -0.60 -20.63 33.57
N ASP A 904 -0.42 -20.40 34.87
CA ASP A 904 -1.52 -20.33 35.84
C ASP A 904 -2.30 -19.03 35.66
N ILE A 905 -3.57 -19.15 35.27
CA ILE A 905 -4.44 -18.01 34.97
C ILE A 905 -4.67 -17.12 36.19
N VAL A 906 -4.69 -17.71 37.38
CA VAL A 906 -4.98 -16.99 38.63
C VAL A 906 -3.74 -16.32 39.18
N ALA A 907 -2.56 -16.90 38.95
CA ALA A 907 -1.31 -16.35 39.43
C ALA A 907 -1.02 -14.96 38.84
N GLY A 908 -1.25 -14.77 37.54
CA GLY A 908 -1.03 -13.48 36.88
C GLY A 908 -1.90 -12.32 37.39
N LEU A 909 -2.94 -12.58 38.19
CA LEU A 909 -3.82 -11.53 38.74
C LEU A 909 -3.15 -10.58 39.72
N ASP A 910 -1.96 -10.92 40.22
CA ASP A 910 -1.17 -10.01 41.08
C ASP A 910 -0.29 -9.04 40.28
N GLY A 911 -0.32 -9.12 38.94
CA GLY A 911 0.40 -8.26 38.02
C GLY A 911 1.89 -8.58 37.90
N THR A 912 2.39 -9.69 38.46
CA THR A 912 3.80 -10.07 38.37
C THR A 912 3.97 -11.54 38.01
N TRP A 913 4.69 -11.85 36.94
CA TRP A 913 5.06 -13.22 36.61
C TRP A 913 6.36 -13.65 37.26
N SER A 914 6.29 -14.71 38.07
CA SER A 914 7.45 -15.36 38.67
C SER A 914 7.59 -16.80 38.16
N ALA A 915 8.77 -17.39 38.32
CA ALA A 915 9.05 -18.77 37.88
C ALA A 915 8.16 -19.86 38.53
N GLY A 916 7.36 -19.52 39.55
CA GLY A 916 6.37 -20.43 40.16
C GLY A 916 4.97 -20.37 39.54
N ASP A 917 4.72 -19.39 38.67
CA ASP A 917 3.39 -19.06 38.13
C ASP A 917 3.14 -19.73 36.78
N TYR A 918 4.18 -20.25 36.14
CA TYR A 918 4.09 -21.00 34.90
C TYR A 918 5.09 -22.16 34.88
N ILE A 919 4.78 -23.15 34.05
CA ILE A 919 5.67 -24.26 33.74
C ILE A 919 6.06 -24.16 32.27
N LYS A 920 7.35 -24.28 32.00
CA LYS A 920 7.91 -24.34 30.64
C LYS A 920 8.48 -25.73 30.38
N ILE A 921 7.95 -26.42 29.37
CA ILE A 921 8.41 -27.75 28.96
C ILE A 921 9.12 -27.60 27.62
N LYS A 922 10.45 -27.71 27.63
CA LYS A 922 11.25 -27.67 26.40
C LYS A 922 11.13 -29.00 25.65
N THR A 923 11.02 -28.92 24.33
CA THR A 923 10.98 -30.12 23.47
C THR A 923 12.39 -30.70 23.24
N GLY A 924 13.43 -29.88 23.43
CA GLY A 924 14.81 -30.16 23.06
C GLY A 924 15.13 -29.91 21.58
N ALA A 925 14.19 -29.34 20.80
CA ALA A 925 14.39 -28.97 19.41
C ALA A 925 14.57 -27.46 19.26
N GLY A 926 15.68 -27.04 18.64
CA GLY A 926 16.09 -25.65 18.46
C GLY A 926 17.35 -25.30 19.27
N SER A 927 17.97 -24.17 18.96
CA SER A 927 19.11 -23.60 19.70
C SER A 927 19.27 -22.12 19.37
N THR A 928 20.14 -21.39 20.08
CA THR A 928 20.44 -19.98 19.74
C THR A 928 21.07 -19.81 18.34
N SER A 929 21.60 -20.87 17.74
CA SER A 929 22.12 -20.86 16.36
C SER A 929 21.14 -21.40 15.31
N ASP A 930 20.04 -22.01 15.74
CA ASP A 930 19.01 -22.63 14.89
C ASP A 930 17.67 -22.50 15.63
N ILE A 931 17.14 -21.27 15.63
CA ILE A 931 16.00 -20.90 16.48
C ILE A 931 14.76 -21.64 16.00
N ASN A 932 14.11 -22.33 16.93
CA ASN A 932 12.85 -23.02 16.70
C ASN A 932 11.78 -22.54 17.69
N GLY A 933 10.52 -22.71 17.31
CA GLY A 933 9.36 -22.29 18.07
C GLY A 933 8.22 -23.29 17.94
N LEU A 934 7.49 -23.53 19.03
CA LEU A 934 6.27 -24.33 18.99
C LEU A 934 5.09 -23.41 18.61
N SER A 935 4.46 -23.66 17.46
CA SER A 935 3.38 -22.81 16.92
C SER A 935 2.03 -23.52 16.77
N SER A 936 1.96 -24.82 17.03
CA SER A 936 0.74 -25.64 16.98
C SER A 936 0.75 -26.76 18.01
#